data_AF-A0AA36JBG7-F1
#
_entry.id   AF-A0AA36JBG7-F1
#
_cell.length_a   1.000
_cell.length_b   1.000
_cell.length_c   1.000
_cell.angle_alpha   90.00
_cell.angle_beta   90.00
_cell.angle_gamma   90.00
#
_symmetry.space_group_name_H-M   'P 1'
#
loop_
_entity.id
_entity.type
_entity.pdbx_description
1 polymer ?
#
loop_
_entity_poly.entity_id
_entity_poly.type
_entity_poly.pdbx_seq_one_letter_code
_entity_poly.pdbx_strand_id
1 'polypeptide(L)'
;MAGRALSGRWRWRLMQPCLRVQARAAAPAPAAPAPPGGPGPSQTSQVPQILAVGPRSEEEMKQVIEHYERSNANQRQSPAWRIFNSSMGAVLAGLLGGGIMYLAYCADDVSSTLSDVWALLFRQLSPETVQRLLLRLAKWRLLPRDFDKDDPYLIVEPHEGLRFYTPVGLAPGLDRHGEGLGAFFDLGFGFVEVGPASAAEAGRLEENLQRRDLSQQIAAFGLLGICITGTREELLAQVTRLGPYAQYLSVDFAEVAEVEAAKLLRELTLAAAQLPGRPRIFLRLPSSWSASASHEVHRVCAAETGKERLLRVGALARALRSAEAAGLIVCHDDEAGDCGGTKETRRRHRELISEAYAEAKAGGNDFGRNEFYRAALAAAKPRGRVLDLGAGSGLLAMLAALESRGDVEVWALEANPALAELAVKTIDRNRHLFPDANLTVVPELSSRVSLAPADLIVTETFGTMLLGEGVLNWISDARCDLLTTAHSKKGPPRQPASGDRLLKPGGAIIPAGGCQYLTLVELASSGVSSPWHPKVWRNLDLSPWERLQDTLYWKAMSGASREKPRALSERICLLEVDLYTMTAEDVPKSKILRIKAQKAGIIHAALFDWDIWADPQRTQVLSTSPGSRNFAGDVAWGWLLQLQEAAAEDWRLGAERPAPLRVEAGQWLEVLVEFIAHGISAHVRVRPELAGKTSADDSAPGSPERMHGIGRAAAKEANEFLLPVAGDHERHDFYAKALEEAKESLSSQGTARLLDCSALGLPGLAAARDGLRAVLMPRWDHLAAVLKEMLEAQGINGTEVLTADPREMFDILMPEGEKADIVVLEPPGTPLHGLSPFALLPQIRKELLKADGLVVPGSACLELGLVESEELSYMFSIPRGHWQEVDLTVWNEEARRQGVLTQLVPYTKWLGSHSSLRYRWLSPPECIYHVDLNAYGTGPMTKEETFVRELRVVEDGQVHAIVARWAVFSSSQRLGADSSYLGRDLTWPHYVQAVAKPNTQPGLLEPLPLRKGGVAALRVSVRQGAAKVTGTAGPEFTLRLAEGGESRTEL
;
A
#
# COMPACT_ATOMS: atom_id res chain seq x y z
N MET A 1 42.29 -38.04 -30.02
CA MET A 1 43.62 -37.77 -30.59
C MET A 1 44.35 -36.79 -29.69
N ALA A 2 45.58 -37.15 -29.32
CA ALA A 2 46.51 -36.33 -28.54
C ALA A 2 47.22 -35.28 -29.42
N GLY A 3 47.84 -34.29 -28.77
CA GLY A 3 48.94 -33.48 -29.32
C GLY A 3 48.70 -31.97 -29.20
N ARG A 4 49.24 -31.28 -28.18
CA ARG A 4 50.62 -30.74 -28.05
C ARG A 4 50.93 -29.60 -29.04
N ALA A 5 51.23 -28.40 -28.51
CA ALA A 5 52.60 -27.84 -28.41
C ALA A 5 52.72 -26.32 -28.70
N LEU A 6 53.40 -25.61 -27.77
CA LEU A 6 54.43 -24.55 -27.97
C LEU A 6 53.96 -23.21 -28.59
N SER A 7 54.52 -22.03 -28.32
CA SER A 7 55.56 -21.48 -27.43
C SER A 7 55.67 -19.97 -27.74
N GLY A 8 56.10 -19.12 -26.80
CA GLY A 8 56.54 -17.76 -27.16
C GLY A 8 56.71 -16.79 -26.00
N ARG A 9 57.90 -16.78 -25.40
CA ARG A 9 58.37 -15.79 -24.41
C ARG A 9 58.83 -14.51 -25.11
N TRP A 10 58.64 -13.36 -24.47
CA TRP A 10 59.64 -12.27 -24.48
C TRP A 10 59.83 -11.72 -23.06
N ARG A 11 61.10 -11.74 -22.62
CA ARG A 11 61.64 -11.11 -21.40
C ARG A 11 62.96 -10.47 -21.79
N TRP A 12 63.20 -9.25 -21.32
CA TRP A 12 64.50 -8.62 -20.99
C TRP A 12 64.17 -7.68 -19.80
N ARG A 13 64.67 -7.75 -18.55
CA ARG A 13 66.04 -7.80 -17.95
C ARG A 13 66.89 -6.59 -18.41
N LEU A 14 67.60 -5.80 -17.58
CA LEU A 14 68.32 -6.05 -16.31
C LEU A 14 69.02 -4.73 -15.81
N MET A 15 69.44 -4.72 -14.52
CA MET A 15 70.62 -4.03 -13.89
C MET A 15 70.47 -2.73 -13.03
N GLN A 16 70.48 -2.94 -11.69
CA GLN A 16 71.36 -2.43 -10.60
C GLN A 16 72.62 -1.53 -10.89
N PRO A 17 73.42 -1.01 -9.89
CA PRO A 17 73.21 -0.67 -8.45
C PRO A 17 73.98 0.60 -7.88
N CYS A 18 73.75 0.91 -6.59
CA CYS A 18 74.71 1.35 -5.52
C CYS A 18 75.20 2.81 -5.28
N LEU A 19 75.41 3.06 -3.95
CA LEU A 19 76.19 4.10 -3.21
C LEU A 19 75.38 5.33 -2.72
N ARG A 20 75.45 5.83 -1.46
CA ARG A 20 76.52 5.78 -0.43
C ARG A 20 76.00 6.18 0.97
N VAL A 21 76.74 5.76 1.99
CA VAL A 21 76.63 6.02 3.44
C VAL A 21 77.19 7.41 3.82
N GLN A 22 76.63 8.11 4.83
CA GLN A 22 77.37 8.68 6.00
C GLN A 22 76.52 9.41 7.08
N ALA A 23 76.65 8.87 8.30
CA ALA A 23 76.63 9.36 9.69
C ALA A 23 76.22 10.80 10.17
N ARG A 24 75.54 10.78 11.34
CA ARG A 24 75.66 11.58 12.60
C ARG A 24 75.01 12.98 12.77
N ALA A 25 74.13 13.09 13.79
CA ALA A 25 74.17 14.03 14.96
C ALA A 25 72.95 13.75 15.89
N ALA A 26 73.14 13.19 17.09
CA ALA A 26 73.25 13.83 18.41
C ALA A 26 71.90 14.19 19.08
N ALA A 27 71.59 13.50 20.19
CA ALA A 27 70.44 13.74 21.07
C ALA A 27 70.78 14.76 22.18
N PRO A 28 69.80 15.52 22.74
CA PRO A 28 69.97 16.20 24.01
C PRO A 28 69.43 15.35 25.19
N ALA A 29 70.12 15.49 26.32
CA ALA A 29 69.94 14.79 27.60
C ALA A 29 68.74 15.32 28.43
N PRO A 30 68.28 14.58 29.47
CA PRO A 30 67.12 14.95 30.28
C PRO A 30 67.49 15.98 31.36
N ALA A 31 66.58 16.92 31.65
CA ALA A 31 66.73 17.88 32.75
C ALA A 31 66.35 17.23 34.10
N ALA A 32 67.15 17.55 35.12
CA ALA A 32 67.07 17.06 36.51
C ALA A 32 65.89 17.67 37.32
N PRO A 33 65.50 17.07 38.48
CA PRO A 33 64.29 17.43 39.20
C PRO A 33 64.50 18.63 40.15
N ALA A 34 63.47 19.45 40.31
CA ALA A 34 63.43 20.50 41.33
C ALA A 34 62.88 19.98 42.69
N PRO A 35 63.30 20.53 43.85
CA PRO A 35 62.99 20.03 45.20
C PRO A 35 61.67 20.59 45.76
N PRO A 36 61.20 20.08 46.93
CA PRO A 36 59.80 20.16 47.35
C PRO A 36 59.48 21.47 48.08
N GLY A 37 58.32 22.05 47.78
CA GLY A 37 57.81 23.23 48.46
C GLY A 37 56.31 23.12 48.77
N GLY A 38 56.02 22.85 50.05
CA GLY A 38 54.93 23.46 50.84
C GLY A 38 53.46 23.17 50.49
N PRO A 39 52.60 22.80 51.46
CA PRO A 39 51.21 22.48 51.19
C PRO A 39 50.35 23.76 51.06
N GLY A 40 49.53 23.82 50.03
CA GLY A 40 48.43 24.79 49.93
C GLY A 40 47.70 24.72 48.59
N PRO A 41 46.46 25.23 48.54
CA PRO A 41 45.29 24.72 49.23
C PRO A 41 44.74 23.45 48.52
N SER A 42 43.87 22.71 49.19
CA SER A 42 43.17 21.53 48.64
C SER A 42 42.71 21.74 47.20
N GLN A 43 43.23 20.95 46.26
CA GLN A 43 42.69 20.85 44.91
C GLN A 43 41.24 20.41 45.04
N THR A 44 40.32 21.36 44.89
CA THR A 44 38.94 21.09 44.56
C THR A 44 38.95 20.20 43.32
N SER A 45 38.45 18.98 43.47
CA SER A 45 38.09 18.06 42.39
C SER A 45 37.50 18.86 41.23
N GLN A 46 38.27 19.06 40.17
CA GLN A 46 37.73 19.61 38.94
C GLN A 46 36.85 18.53 38.35
N VAL A 47 35.54 18.65 38.56
CA VAL A 47 34.53 17.86 37.85
C VAL A 47 34.86 17.96 36.37
N PRO A 48 35.12 16.84 35.66
CA PRO A 48 35.43 16.90 34.25
C PRO A 48 34.19 17.46 33.54
N GLN A 49 34.34 18.66 32.96
CA GLN A 49 33.25 19.32 32.25
C GLN A 49 32.80 18.41 31.10
N ILE A 50 31.51 18.07 31.07
CA ILE A 50 30.88 17.53 29.87
C ILE A 50 31.13 18.57 28.77
N LEU A 51 31.86 18.17 27.73
CA LEU A 51 32.03 18.96 26.52
C LEU A 51 30.66 19.46 26.08
N ALA A 52 30.50 20.78 26.08
CA ALA A 52 29.24 21.45 25.91
C ALA A 52 28.65 21.15 24.52
N VAL A 53 27.57 20.37 24.48
CA VAL A 53 26.72 20.12 23.30
C VAL A 53 27.47 19.34 22.20
N GLY A 54 26.79 18.39 21.55
CA GLY A 54 27.35 17.69 20.38
C GLY A 54 27.81 18.68 19.29
N PRO A 55 28.60 18.22 18.30
CA PRO A 55 29.16 19.06 17.24
C PRO A 55 28.09 20.00 16.68
N ARG A 56 28.34 21.32 16.79
CA ARG A 56 27.39 22.38 16.43
C ARG A 56 27.49 22.74 14.95
N SER A 57 28.47 22.16 14.24
CA SER A 57 28.72 22.39 12.83
C SER A 57 29.12 21.11 12.10
N GLU A 58 28.87 21.11 10.80
CA GLU A 58 29.25 20.03 9.87
C GLU A 58 30.77 19.78 9.85
N GLU A 59 31.57 20.83 10.09
CA GLU A 59 33.03 20.78 10.15
C GLU A 59 33.56 20.05 11.40
N GLU A 60 32.91 20.24 12.55
CA GLU A 60 33.24 19.52 13.78
C GLU A 60 32.88 18.04 13.67
N MET A 61 31.75 17.74 13.01
CA MET A 61 31.33 16.36 12.70
C MET A 61 32.37 15.67 11.82
N LYS A 62 32.88 16.36 10.78
CA LYS A 62 33.97 15.84 9.92
C LYS A 62 35.24 15.54 10.70
N GLN A 63 35.66 16.41 11.61
CA GLN A 63 36.88 16.19 12.41
C GLN A 63 36.76 14.98 13.34
N VAL A 64 35.58 14.75 13.91
CA VAL A 64 35.28 13.56 14.73
C VAL A 64 35.29 12.29 13.86
N ILE A 65 34.69 12.33 12.66
CA ILE A 65 34.71 11.23 11.69
C ILE A 65 36.14 10.91 11.24
N GLU A 66 36.95 11.92 10.90
CA GLU A 66 38.35 11.73 10.49
C GLU A 66 39.23 11.16 11.62
N HIS A 67 39.01 11.58 12.86
CA HIS A 67 39.72 11.04 14.01
C HIS A 67 39.37 9.56 14.23
N TYR A 68 38.09 9.20 14.10
CA TYR A 68 37.61 7.83 14.19
C TYR A 68 38.13 6.94 13.04
N GLU A 69 38.17 7.45 11.81
CA GLU A 69 38.73 6.73 10.66
C GLU A 69 40.25 6.50 10.82
N ARG A 70 40.99 7.47 11.37
CA ARG A 70 42.42 7.28 11.71
C ARG A 70 42.63 6.27 12.83
N SER A 71 41.75 6.27 13.84
CA SER A 71 41.75 5.29 14.93
C SER A 71 41.55 3.87 14.38
N ASN A 72 40.52 3.66 13.55
CA ASN A 72 40.24 2.39 12.88
C ASN A 72 41.36 1.98 11.91
N ALA A 73 41.95 2.92 11.19
CA ALA A 73 43.09 2.65 10.30
C ALA A 73 44.34 2.22 11.07
N ASN A 74 44.60 2.78 12.25
CA ASN A 74 45.71 2.38 13.12
C ASN A 74 45.50 1.01 13.78
N GLN A 75 44.26 0.67 14.15
CA GLN A 75 43.92 -0.67 14.65
C GLN A 75 44.12 -1.76 13.57
N ARG A 76 43.80 -1.42 12.31
CA ARG A 76 44.07 -2.22 11.11
C ARG A 76 45.56 -2.30 10.72
N GLN A 77 46.49 -1.70 11.47
CA GLN A 77 47.94 -1.83 11.23
C GLN A 77 48.69 -2.58 12.34
N SER A 78 47.98 -3.16 13.31
CA SER A 78 48.60 -3.92 14.40
C SER A 78 49.38 -5.14 13.89
N PRO A 79 50.45 -5.58 14.60
CA PRO A 79 51.24 -6.75 14.22
C PRO A 79 50.41 -8.02 13.99
N ALA A 80 49.27 -8.14 14.68
CA ALA A 80 48.31 -9.23 14.51
C ALA A 80 47.68 -9.24 13.10
N TRP A 81 47.36 -8.08 12.54
CA TRP A 81 46.79 -7.95 11.20
C TRP A 81 47.79 -8.33 10.08
N ARG A 82 49.07 -8.02 10.28
CA ARG A 82 50.14 -8.34 9.32
C ARG A 82 50.43 -9.84 9.21
N ILE A 83 50.24 -10.59 10.29
CA ILE A 83 50.35 -12.05 10.29
C ILE A 83 49.15 -12.68 9.57
N PHE A 84 47.98 -12.06 9.65
CA PHE A 84 46.72 -12.53 9.07
C PHE A 84 46.70 -12.54 7.53
N ASN A 85 47.43 -11.64 6.86
CA ASN A 85 47.37 -11.45 5.40
C ASN A 85 48.56 -12.02 4.60
N SER A 86 49.43 -12.84 5.22
CA SER A 86 50.42 -13.61 4.47
C SER A 86 49.87 -14.99 4.12
N SER A 87 50.04 -15.42 2.86
CA SER A 87 49.51 -16.69 2.32
C SER A 87 49.98 -17.94 3.09
N MET A 88 50.99 -17.81 3.94
CA MET A 88 51.51 -18.89 4.77
C MET A 88 50.98 -18.84 6.22
N GLY A 89 50.49 -17.70 6.71
CA GLY A 89 49.85 -17.56 8.02
C GLY A 89 48.41 -18.08 8.08
N ALA A 90 47.69 -18.03 6.96
CA ALA A 90 46.32 -18.53 6.85
C ALA A 90 46.20 -20.06 7.00
N VAL A 91 47.25 -20.81 6.63
CA VAL A 91 47.23 -22.28 6.67
C VAL A 91 47.51 -22.82 8.08
N LEU A 92 48.38 -22.16 8.85
CA LEU A 92 48.75 -22.62 10.20
C LEU A 92 47.83 -22.08 11.30
N ALA A 93 47.22 -20.91 11.13
CA ALA A 93 46.17 -20.43 12.03
C ALA A 93 44.81 -21.12 11.80
N GLY A 94 44.62 -21.76 10.64
CA GLY A 94 43.31 -22.11 10.07
C GLY A 94 42.50 -23.21 10.75
N LEU A 95 43.04 -24.03 11.66
CA LEU A 95 42.27 -25.19 12.16
C LEU A 95 41.91 -25.17 13.65
N LEU A 96 42.49 -24.29 14.47
CA LEU A 96 41.98 -24.03 15.83
C LEU A 96 41.94 -22.54 16.15
N GLY A 97 42.98 -21.79 15.79
CA GLY A 97 43.08 -20.36 16.07
C GLY A 97 42.09 -19.51 15.29
N GLY A 98 41.91 -19.78 13.99
CA GLY A 98 40.96 -19.07 13.13
C GLY A 98 39.51 -19.30 13.53
N GLY A 99 39.17 -20.52 13.95
CA GLY A 99 37.84 -20.83 14.48
C GLY A 99 37.57 -20.15 15.83
N ILE A 100 38.54 -20.17 16.76
CA ILE A 100 38.42 -19.49 18.05
C ILE A 100 38.36 -17.97 17.87
N MET A 101 39.16 -17.40 16.96
CA MET A 101 39.16 -15.97 16.67
C MET A 101 37.91 -15.52 15.91
N TYR A 102 37.38 -16.35 15.00
CA TYR A 102 36.11 -16.09 14.34
C TYR A 102 34.94 -16.19 15.32
N LEU A 103 34.95 -17.18 16.22
CA LEU A 103 33.97 -17.27 17.31
C LEU A 103 34.10 -16.10 18.28
N ALA A 104 35.31 -15.64 18.59
CA ALA A 104 35.53 -14.45 19.41
C ALA A 104 35.04 -13.18 18.72
N TYR A 105 35.28 -13.04 17.40
CA TYR A 105 34.77 -11.93 16.59
C TYR A 105 33.24 -11.94 16.55
N CYS A 106 32.62 -13.08 16.22
CA CYS A 106 31.17 -13.20 16.22
C CYS A 106 30.58 -13.02 17.64
N ALA A 107 31.27 -13.43 18.70
CA ALA A 107 30.84 -13.19 20.07
C ALA A 107 30.98 -11.71 20.49
N ASP A 108 31.81 -10.93 19.80
CA ASP A 108 32.04 -9.50 20.03
C ASP A 108 31.18 -8.62 19.11
N ASP A 109 30.45 -9.18 18.14
CA ASP A 109 29.63 -8.45 17.15
C ASP A 109 28.12 -8.74 17.38
N VAL A 110 27.34 -7.68 17.64
CA VAL A 110 25.89 -7.76 17.88
C VAL A 110 25.12 -8.29 16.66
N SER A 111 25.61 -8.01 15.45
CA SER A 111 24.96 -8.42 14.19
C SER A 111 25.12 -9.92 13.88
N SER A 112 25.94 -10.63 14.67
CA SER A 112 26.24 -12.03 14.42
C SER A 112 25.12 -12.97 14.88
N THR A 113 25.02 -14.14 14.25
CA THR A 113 24.08 -15.21 14.64
C THR A 113 24.38 -15.84 16.01
N LEU A 114 25.50 -15.50 16.67
CA LEU A 114 25.79 -15.94 18.04
C LEU A 114 24.94 -15.17 19.07
N SER A 115 24.47 -13.96 18.73
CA SER A 115 23.55 -13.19 19.58
C SER A 115 22.26 -13.95 19.86
N ASP A 116 21.72 -14.66 18.85
CA ASP A 116 20.56 -15.55 18.98
C ASP A 116 20.81 -16.73 19.93
N VAL A 117 22.04 -17.26 19.94
CA VAL A 117 22.44 -18.35 20.85
C VAL A 117 22.54 -17.84 22.28
N TRP A 118 23.14 -16.67 22.50
CA TRP A 118 23.17 -16.02 23.82
C TRP A 118 21.76 -15.71 24.32
N ALA A 119 20.89 -15.21 23.44
CA ALA A 119 19.49 -14.96 23.76
C ALA A 119 18.76 -16.25 24.15
N LEU A 120 19.01 -17.38 23.48
CA LEU A 120 18.45 -18.68 23.82
C LEU A 120 18.91 -19.17 25.19
N LEU A 121 20.19 -18.96 25.53
CA LEU A 121 20.77 -19.32 26.82
C LEU A 121 20.25 -18.43 27.96
N PHE A 122 20.14 -17.12 27.74
CA PHE A 122 19.62 -16.18 28.75
C PHE A 122 18.12 -16.41 29.03
N ARG A 123 17.34 -16.87 28.04
CA ARG A 123 15.93 -17.25 28.24
C ARG A 123 15.72 -18.41 29.22
N GLN A 124 16.76 -19.17 29.55
CA GLN A 124 16.71 -20.27 30.53
C GLN A 124 16.94 -19.78 31.97
N LEU A 125 17.34 -18.52 32.16
CA LEU A 125 17.66 -17.92 33.47
C LEU A 125 16.54 -16.98 33.92
N SER A 126 16.41 -16.78 35.24
CA SER A 126 15.45 -15.79 35.75
C SER A 126 15.83 -14.36 35.32
N PRO A 127 14.86 -13.44 35.15
CA PRO A 127 15.14 -12.06 34.75
C PRO A 127 16.20 -11.37 35.63
N GLU A 128 16.15 -11.59 36.95
CA GLU A 128 17.09 -11.01 37.92
C GLU A 128 18.49 -11.62 37.79
N THR A 129 18.57 -12.86 37.33
CA THR A 129 19.84 -13.56 37.08
C THR A 129 20.46 -13.08 35.78
N VAL A 130 19.65 -12.91 34.72
CA VAL A 130 20.07 -12.33 33.45
C VAL A 130 20.53 -10.89 33.65
N GLN A 131 19.77 -10.06 34.36
CA GLN A 131 20.16 -8.68 34.67
C GLN A 131 21.50 -8.61 35.40
N ARG A 132 21.69 -9.39 36.47
CA ARG A 132 22.97 -9.44 37.21
C ARG A 132 24.12 -9.93 36.34
N LEU A 133 23.88 -10.88 35.44
CA LEU A 133 24.89 -11.39 34.53
C LEU A 133 25.25 -10.34 33.47
N LEU A 134 24.26 -9.70 32.85
CA LEU A 134 24.44 -8.62 31.88
C LEU A 134 25.20 -7.44 32.50
N LEU A 135 24.85 -7.02 33.71
CA LEU A 135 25.57 -5.93 34.40
C LEU A 135 27.02 -6.29 34.73
N ARG A 136 27.28 -7.55 35.12
CA ARG A 136 28.66 -8.02 35.30
C ARG A 136 29.41 -7.98 33.97
N LEU A 137 28.84 -8.53 32.91
CA LEU A 137 29.45 -8.52 31.57
C LEU A 137 29.68 -7.08 31.08
N ALA A 138 28.72 -6.18 31.29
CA ALA A 138 28.82 -4.76 30.97
C ALA A 138 29.96 -4.08 31.74
N LYS A 139 30.05 -4.34 33.05
CA LYS A 139 31.11 -3.82 33.93
C LYS A 139 32.52 -4.25 33.50
N TRP A 140 32.64 -5.46 32.96
CA TRP A 140 33.89 -5.99 32.40
C TRP A 140 34.08 -5.67 30.91
N ARG A 141 33.16 -4.92 30.26
CA ARG A 141 33.13 -4.65 28.81
C ARG A 141 33.22 -5.92 27.93
N LEU A 142 32.56 -6.98 28.37
CA LEU A 142 32.47 -8.28 27.69
C LEU A 142 31.14 -8.47 26.93
N LEU A 143 30.31 -7.42 26.86
CA LEU A 143 29.14 -7.42 26.00
C LEU A 143 29.59 -7.21 24.54
N PRO A 144 28.89 -7.82 23.56
CA PRO A 144 29.17 -7.59 22.16
C PRO A 144 29.00 -6.10 21.83
N ARG A 145 29.64 -5.68 20.77
CA ARG A 145 29.63 -4.31 20.27
C ARG A 145 28.87 -4.25 18.97
N ASP A 146 28.19 -3.15 18.77
CA ASP A 146 27.66 -2.76 17.50
C ASP A 146 28.77 -2.09 16.70
N PHE A 147 29.14 -2.71 15.59
CA PHE A 147 30.12 -2.18 14.65
C PHE A 147 29.47 -1.49 13.45
N ASP A 148 28.14 -1.59 13.32
CA ASP A 148 27.38 -0.95 12.27
C ASP A 148 27.14 0.53 12.62
N LYS A 149 27.06 1.36 11.58
CA LYS A 149 26.79 2.79 11.76
C LYS A 149 25.29 3.02 11.70
N ASP A 150 24.76 3.71 12.71
CA ASP A 150 23.41 4.24 12.65
C ASP A 150 23.23 5.17 11.45
N ASP A 151 22.10 5.04 10.77
CA ASP A 151 21.74 5.90 9.66
C ASP A 151 21.54 7.35 10.17
N PRO A 152 22.18 8.37 9.55
CA PRO A 152 21.99 9.77 9.92
C PRO A 152 20.53 10.26 9.93
N TYR A 153 19.60 9.60 9.22
CA TYR A 153 18.16 9.89 9.26
C TYR A 153 17.49 9.52 10.59
N LEU A 154 18.16 8.71 11.43
CA LEU A 154 17.69 8.36 12.78
C LEU A 154 18.00 9.46 13.81
N ILE A 155 18.69 10.52 13.40
CA ILE A 155 19.04 11.61 14.32
C ILE A 155 17.79 12.46 14.60
N VAL A 156 17.39 12.52 15.88
CA VAL A 156 16.24 13.31 16.35
C VAL A 156 16.71 14.38 17.33
N GLU A 157 16.22 15.60 17.17
CA GLU A 157 16.48 16.71 18.10
C GLU A 157 15.15 17.25 18.64
N PRO A 158 14.59 16.62 19.70
CA PRO A 158 13.29 17.02 20.25
C PRO A 158 13.32 18.39 20.93
N HIS A 159 14.50 18.90 21.26
CA HIS A 159 14.71 20.23 21.81
C HIS A 159 16.07 20.75 21.36
N GLU A 160 16.16 22.05 21.07
CA GLU A 160 17.41 22.70 20.65
C GLU A 160 18.57 22.37 21.62
N GLY A 161 19.64 21.80 21.06
CA GLY A 161 20.85 21.36 21.75
C GLY A 161 20.80 19.95 22.36
N LEU A 162 19.70 19.20 22.21
CA LEU A 162 19.57 17.82 22.69
C LEU A 162 19.35 16.86 21.51
N ARG A 163 20.45 16.39 20.93
CA ARG A 163 20.46 15.60 19.70
C ARG A 163 20.69 14.11 19.98
N PHE A 164 19.67 13.29 19.76
CA PHE A 164 19.70 11.83 19.85
C PHE A 164 20.14 11.27 18.51
N TYR A 165 21.24 10.51 18.46
CA TYR A 165 21.78 10.03 17.20
C TYR A 165 20.97 8.88 16.58
N THR A 166 20.25 8.15 17.42
CA THR A 166 19.23 7.17 17.05
C THR A 166 18.08 7.30 18.05
N PRO A 167 16.81 7.04 17.65
CA PRO A 167 15.68 7.04 18.58
C PRO A 167 15.70 5.84 19.52
N VAL A 168 16.67 4.93 19.37
CA VAL A 168 16.84 3.74 20.20
C VAL A 168 17.74 4.06 21.39
N GLY A 169 17.22 3.82 22.59
CA GLY A 169 17.97 4.00 23.82
C GLY A 169 17.58 3.02 24.91
N LEU A 170 18.42 2.96 25.93
CA LEU A 170 18.23 2.10 27.09
C LEU A 170 17.49 2.87 28.19
N ALA A 171 16.27 2.44 28.49
CA ALA A 171 15.45 3.00 29.57
C ALA A 171 16.05 2.73 30.96
N PRO A 172 15.71 3.54 31.98
CA PRO A 172 16.19 3.33 33.34
C PRO A 172 15.56 2.08 33.94
N GLY A 173 16.28 1.44 34.86
CA GLY A 173 15.87 0.23 35.57
C GLY A 173 16.85 -0.93 35.37
N LEU A 174 17.51 -1.02 34.21
CA LEU A 174 18.48 -2.08 33.94
C LEU A 174 19.78 -1.86 34.72
N ASP A 175 20.35 -0.66 34.63
CA ASP A 175 21.56 -0.24 35.35
C ASP A 175 21.20 0.91 36.28
N ARG A 176 20.87 0.60 37.55
CA ARG A 176 20.45 1.60 38.53
C ARG A 176 21.62 2.43 39.07
N HIS A 177 22.84 1.92 38.97
CA HIS A 177 24.03 2.51 39.60
C HIS A 177 25.09 2.95 38.59
N GLY A 178 24.85 2.81 37.29
CA GLY A 178 25.78 3.21 36.23
C GLY A 178 27.02 2.32 36.14
N GLU A 179 26.91 1.04 36.45
CA GLU A 179 28.04 0.08 36.45
C GLU A 179 28.51 -0.33 35.04
N GLY A 180 27.64 -0.24 34.03
CA GLY A 180 27.86 -0.80 32.69
C GLY A 180 27.79 0.21 31.53
N LEU A 181 27.72 1.51 31.84
CA LEU A 181 27.42 2.59 30.88
C LEU A 181 28.13 2.49 29.52
N GLY A 182 29.46 2.34 29.52
CA GLY A 182 30.24 2.29 28.28
C GLY A 182 29.88 1.08 27.41
N ALA A 183 29.62 -0.07 28.02
CA ALA A 183 29.26 -1.29 27.30
C ALA A 183 27.85 -1.21 26.67
N PHE A 184 26.94 -0.42 27.24
CA PHE A 184 25.62 -0.21 26.63
C PHE A 184 25.68 0.75 25.45
N PHE A 185 26.53 1.79 25.48
CA PHE A 185 26.79 2.57 24.27
C PHE A 185 27.49 1.74 23.20
N ASP A 186 28.44 0.89 23.59
CA ASP A 186 29.11 -0.04 22.67
C ASP A 186 28.14 -1.02 22.02
N LEU A 187 27.04 -1.38 22.68
CA LEU A 187 25.96 -2.22 22.14
C LEU A 187 25.09 -1.53 21.07
N GLY A 188 25.32 -0.25 20.77
CA GLY A 188 24.57 0.51 19.76
C GLY A 188 23.43 1.37 20.31
N PHE A 189 23.29 1.52 21.64
CA PHE A 189 22.28 2.44 22.19
C PHE A 189 22.72 3.91 22.03
N GLY A 190 22.02 4.69 21.19
CA GLY A 190 22.32 6.12 21.00
C GLY A 190 21.98 7.01 22.20
N PHE A 191 21.21 6.51 23.15
CA PHE A 191 21.12 7.09 24.48
C PHE A 191 20.94 6.03 25.57
N VAL A 192 21.49 6.28 26.75
CA VAL A 192 21.37 5.37 27.90
C VAL A 192 20.89 6.18 29.09
N GLU A 193 19.83 5.70 29.75
CA GLU A 193 19.26 6.33 30.92
C GLU A 193 19.49 5.46 32.16
N VAL A 194 20.11 6.02 33.20
CA VAL A 194 20.48 5.33 34.45
C VAL A 194 19.52 5.69 35.57
N GLY A 195 19.22 4.76 36.47
CA GLY A 195 18.31 4.98 37.60
C GLY A 195 17.09 4.05 37.53
N PRO A 196 15.94 4.39 38.13
CA PRO A 196 15.70 5.57 38.96
C PRO A 196 16.57 5.54 40.21
N ALA A 197 17.36 6.59 40.45
CA ALA A 197 18.14 6.73 41.67
C ALA A 197 17.29 7.42 42.75
N SER A 198 17.23 6.80 43.94
CA SER A 198 16.76 7.47 45.15
C SER A 198 17.86 8.32 45.79
N ALA A 199 17.50 9.20 46.73
CA ALA A 199 18.47 10.02 47.46
C ALA A 199 19.60 9.21 48.13
N ALA A 200 19.28 8.01 48.63
CA ALA A 200 20.24 7.08 49.23
C ALA A 200 21.22 6.47 48.20
N GLU A 201 20.79 6.30 46.96
CA GLU A 201 21.56 5.68 45.88
C GLU A 201 22.36 6.70 45.06
N ALA A 202 21.94 7.98 45.08
CA ALA A 202 22.54 9.07 44.30
C ALA A 202 24.06 9.20 44.54
N GLY A 203 24.55 8.95 45.75
CA GLY A 203 25.99 9.04 46.04
C GLY A 203 26.83 7.95 45.41
N ARG A 204 26.32 6.71 45.37
CA ARG A 204 27.01 5.60 44.68
C ARG A 204 26.99 5.81 43.17
N LEU A 205 25.89 6.32 42.63
CA LEU A 205 25.78 6.65 41.20
C LEU A 205 26.78 7.76 40.82
N GLU A 206 26.86 8.84 41.59
CA GLU A 206 27.84 9.91 41.39
C GLU A 206 29.28 9.37 41.35
N GLU A 207 29.66 8.50 42.30
CA GLU A 207 30.99 7.91 42.35
C GLU A 207 31.32 7.09 41.09
N ASN A 208 30.34 6.37 40.54
CA ASN A 208 30.51 5.60 39.30
C ASN A 208 30.59 6.52 38.07
N LEU A 209 29.80 7.59 38.02
CA LEU A 209 29.85 8.58 36.95
C LEU A 209 31.19 9.33 36.92
N GLN A 210 31.77 9.62 38.08
CA GLN A 210 33.10 10.25 38.19
C GLN A 210 34.24 9.34 37.69
N ARG A 211 34.07 8.02 37.78
CA ARG A 211 35.07 7.03 37.32
C ARG A 211 34.98 6.71 35.83
N ARG A 212 33.97 7.24 35.13
CA ARG A 212 33.73 6.99 33.72
C ARG A 212 34.86 7.55 32.86
N ASP A 213 35.34 6.73 31.92
CA ASP A 213 36.25 7.20 30.87
C ASP A 213 35.51 8.08 29.87
N LEU A 214 35.83 9.38 29.86
CA LEU A 214 35.26 10.38 28.94
C LEU A 214 36.01 10.44 27.60
N SER A 215 37.19 9.83 27.50
CA SER A 215 38.11 9.99 26.37
C SER A 215 37.86 9.01 25.22
N GLN A 216 37.17 7.89 25.45
CA GLN A 216 37.11 6.81 24.46
C GLN A 216 35.76 6.48 23.82
N GLN A 217 34.59 6.86 24.34
CA GLN A 217 33.34 6.34 23.76
C GLN A 217 32.12 7.29 23.75
N ILE A 218 32.10 8.36 24.55
CA ILE A 218 30.85 9.14 24.74
C ILE A 218 30.91 10.52 24.07
N ALA A 219 32.09 10.96 23.64
CA ALA A 219 32.22 12.26 23.00
C ALA A 219 31.76 12.28 21.52
N ALA A 220 31.39 11.14 20.93
CA ALA A 220 31.08 11.07 19.50
C ALA A 220 29.60 10.76 19.17
N PHE A 221 28.89 9.86 19.87
CA PHE A 221 27.58 9.38 19.38
C PHE A 221 26.49 9.00 20.43
N GLY A 222 26.70 9.21 21.74
CA GLY A 222 25.73 8.74 22.77
C GLY A 222 25.26 9.82 23.77
N LEU A 223 23.97 9.89 24.09
CA LEU A 223 23.40 10.75 25.15
C LEU A 223 23.22 9.97 26.48
N LEU A 224 23.65 10.54 27.61
CA LEU A 224 23.37 10.00 28.94
C LEU A 224 22.21 10.76 29.60
N GLY A 225 21.18 10.01 29.98
CA GLY A 225 20.11 10.44 30.86
C GLY A 225 20.27 9.89 32.28
N ILE A 226 19.75 10.59 33.29
CA ILE A 226 19.61 10.05 34.64
C ILE A 226 18.17 10.22 35.11
N CYS A 227 17.54 9.11 35.49
CA CYS A 227 16.25 9.08 36.14
C CYS A 227 16.41 9.22 37.65
N ILE A 228 15.71 10.17 38.26
CA ILE A 228 15.70 10.43 39.71
C ILE A 228 14.29 10.32 40.28
N THR A 229 14.18 9.85 41.51
CA THR A 229 12.92 9.72 42.24
C THR A 229 13.09 10.12 43.71
N GLY A 230 11.98 10.47 44.36
CA GLY A 230 11.90 10.82 45.78
C GLY A 230 11.00 12.03 46.07
N THR A 231 11.08 12.50 47.30
CA THR A 231 10.34 13.68 47.76
C THR A 231 10.84 14.97 47.10
N ARG A 232 10.07 16.05 47.23
CA ARG A 232 10.40 17.37 46.67
C ARG A 232 11.82 17.84 47.02
N GLU A 233 12.20 17.77 48.29
CA GLU A 233 13.52 18.19 48.78
C GLU A 233 14.63 17.28 48.22
N GLU A 234 14.37 15.98 48.13
CA GLU A 234 15.30 14.99 47.60
C GLU A 234 15.54 15.17 46.10
N LEU A 235 14.50 15.47 45.32
CA LEU A 235 14.61 15.71 43.88
C LEU A 235 15.47 16.95 43.59
N LEU A 236 15.27 18.04 44.32
CA LEU A 236 16.10 19.26 44.17
C LEU A 236 17.57 19.00 44.51
N ALA A 237 17.84 18.28 45.61
CA ALA A 237 19.19 17.91 45.99
C ALA A 237 19.85 16.99 44.93
N GLN A 238 19.09 16.06 44.37
CA GLN A 238 19.57 15.13 43.34
C GLN A 238 19.85 15.81 42.00
N VAL A 239 19.05 16.81 41.58
CA VAL A 239 19.34 17.61 40.38
C VAL A 239 20.70 18.30 40.51
N THR A 240 20.96 18.97 41.63
CA THR A 240 22.25 19.65 41.86
C THR A 240 23.42 18.67 41.89
N ARG A 241 23.20 17.47 42.46
CA ARG A 241 24.24 16.45 42.62
C ARG A 241 24.58 15.71 41.33
N LEU A 242 23.58 15.26 40.58
CA LEU A 242 23.74 14.36 39.43
C LEU A 242 23.68 15.09 38.08
N GLY A 243 23.03 16.26 38.04
CA GLY A 243 22.89 17.07 36.84
C GLY A 243 24.20 17.41 36.10
N PRO A 244 25.33 17.67 36.78
CA PRO A 244 26.60 17.94 36.10
C PRO A 244 27.13 16.77 35.24
N TYR A 245 26.60 15.55 35.43
CA TYR A 245 27.10 14.33 34.78
C TYR A 245 26.18 13.80 33.65
N ALA A 246 25.04 14.45 33.36
CA ALA A 246 24.08 14.00 32.35
C ALA A 246 23.68 15.10 31.37
N GLN A 247 23.26 14.72 30.16
CA GLN A 247 22.70 15.65 29.17
C GLN A 247 21.23 15.96 29.46
N TYR A 248 20.50 15.03 30.07
CA TYR A 248 19.16 15.26 30.59
C TYR A 248 18.91 14.48 31.87
N LEU A 249 17.96 14.96 32.67
CA LEU A 249 17.42 14.27 33.83
C LEU A 249 15.96 13.95 33.55
N SER A 250 15.53 12.72 33.79
CA SER A 250 14.12 12.40 33.91
C SER A 250 13.74 12.36 35.38
N VAL A 251 12.63 13.00 35.73
CA VAL A 251 12.19 13.15 37.11
C VAL A 251 10.90 12.38 37.26
N ASP A 252 10.92 11.39 38.13
CA ASP A 252 9.76 10.59 38.46
C ASP A 252 8.90 11.28 39.52
N PHE A 253 7.63 11.56 39.16
CA PHE A 253 6.65 12.22 40.02
C PHE A 253 5.79 11.22 40.80
N ALA A 254 6.11 9.91 40.79
CA ALA A 254 5.40 8.89 41.56
C ALA A 254 5.21 9.26 43.05
N GLU A 255 6.21 9.89 43.66
CA GLU A 255 6.19 10.28 45.08
C GLU A 255 5.86 11.77 45.31
N VAL A 256 5.54 12.52 44.26
CA VAL A 256 5.24 13.96 44.32
C VAL A 256 3.74 14.18 44.26
N ALA A 257 3.19 15.01 45.14
CA ALA A 257 1.78 15.38 45.07
C ALA A 257 1.48 16.26 43.82
N GLU A 258 0.40 15.95 43.08
CA GLU A 258 0.01 16.64 41.83
C GLU A 258 -0.06 18.17 41.97
N VAL A 259 -0.55 18.65 43.13
CA VAL A 259 -0.68 20.08 43.43
C VAL A 259 0.66 20.82 43.56
N GLU A 260 1.75 20.10 43.82
CA GLU A 260 3.09 20.67 43.97
C GLU A 260 3.90 20.61 42.67
N ALA A 261 3.45 19.83 41.69
CA ALA A 261 4.23 19.50 40.50
C ALA A 261 4.65 20.72 39.67
N ALA A 262 3.76 21.69 39.47
CA ALA A 262 4.06 22.90 38.70
C ALA A 262 5.09 23.81 39.39
N LYS A 263 5.06 23.90 40.73
CA LYS A 263 6.03 24.69 41.50
C LYS A 263 7.39 24.00 41.54
N LEU A 264 7.38 22.70 41.80
CA LEU A 264 8.59 21.88 41.81
C LEU A 264 9.28 21.88 40.43
N LEU A 265 8.52 21.74 39.34
CA LEU A 265 9.06 21.82 37.97
C LEU A 265 9.87 23.10 37.75
N ARG A 266 9.33 24.25 38.16
CA ARG A 266 10.04 25.53 38.02
C ARG A 266 11.32 25.57 38.85
N GLU A 267 11.30 25.02 40.06
CA GLU A 267 12.47 24.94 40.94
C GLU A 267 13.55 24.00 40.34
N LEU A 268 13.15 22.84 39.81
CA LEU A 268 14.04 21.88 39.17
C LEU A 268 14.69 22.45 37.90
N THR A 269 13.94 23.11 37.02
CA THR A 269 14.52 23.68 35.81
C THR A 269 15.45 24.86 36.11
N LEU A 270 15.12 25.70 37.11
CA LEU A 270 16.01 26.78 37.56
C LEU A 270 17.30 26.22 38.16
N ALA A 271 17.21 25.15 38.96
CA ALA A 271 18.38 24.48 39.52
C ALA A 271 19.25 23.89 38.40
N ALA A 272 18.65 23.18 37.44
CA ALA A 272 19.34 22.59 36.30
C ALA A 272 20.01 23.63 35.39
N ALA A 273 19.34 24.77 35.14
CA ALA A 273 19.86 25.84 34.31
C ALA A 273 21.13 26.52 34.87
N GLN A 274 21.35 26.43 36.19
CA GLN A 274 22.53 26.96 36.88
C GLN A 274 23.72 26.00 36.89
N LEU A 275 23.52 24.75 36.48
CA LEU A 275 24.58 23.72 36.47
C LEU A 275 25.40 23.76 35.17
N PRO A 276 26.68 23.38 35.23
CA PRO A 276 27.48 23.17 34.02
C PRO A 276 26.83 22.10 33.14
N GLY A 277 26.75 22.35 31.83
CA GLY A 277 26.06 21.47 30.87
C GLY A 277 24.55 21.71 30.73
N ARG A 278 23.92 22.44 31.65
CA ARG A 278 22.49 22.83 31.63
C ARG A 278 21.57 21.66 31.27
N PRO A 279 21.59 20.55 32.04
CA PRO A 279 20.85 19.34 31.71
C PRO A 279 19.36 19.64 31.53
N ARG A 280 18.77 19.04 30.49
CA ARG A 280 17.34 19.19 30.23
C ARG A 280 16.51 18.36 31.21
N ILE A 281 15.37 18.89 31.65
CA ILE A 281 14.46 18.17 32.54
C ILE A 281 13.32 17.55 31.72
N PHE A 282 13.16 16.24 31.84
CA PHE A 282 12.01 15.46 31.40
C PHE A 282 11.19 15.04 32.62
N LEU A 283 9.87 15.00 32.47
CA LEU A 283 8.98 14.60 33.57
C LEU A 283 8.38 13.24 33.28
N ARG A 284 8.38 12.35 34.26
CA ARG A 284 7.64 11.09 34.24
C ARG A 284 6.46 11.21 35.20
N LEU A 285 5.26 11.23 34.63
CA LEU A 285 4.04 11.37 35.44
C LEU A 285 3.42 10.01 35.74
N PRO A 286 2.80 9.85 36.93
CA PRO A 286 1.95 8.70 37.22
C PRO A 286 0.82 8.57 36.20
N SER A 287 0.54 7.33 35.80
CA SER A 287 -0.65 6.91 35.04
C SER A 287 -1.97 7.43 35.63
N SER A 288 -2.06 7.55 36.95
CA SER A 288 -3.21 8.14 37.64
C SER A 288 -3.45 9.60 37.27
N TRP A 289 -2.42 10.30 36.77
CA TRP A 289 -2.51 11.65 36.23
C TRP A 289 -2.88 11.64 34.73
N SER A 290 -2.77 10.49 34.05
CA SER A 290 -2.91 10.34 32.58
C SER A 290 -4.33 10.09 32.09
N ALA A 291 -5.27 9.58 32.91
CA ALA A 291 -6.68 9.38 32.53
C ALA A 291 -7.41 10.66 32.10
N SER A 292 -6.79 11.82 32.29
CA SER A 292 -7.32 13.14 31.91
C SER A 292 -6.32 14.03 31.15
N ALA A 293 -5.12 13.54 30.77
CA ALA A 293 -4.09 14.37 30.13
C ALA A 293 -3.77 13.95 28.68
N SER A 294 -4.02 12.71 28.29
CA SER A 294 -3.62 12.18 26.97
C SER A 294 -4.46 12.72 25.79
N HIS A 295 -5.72 13.13 26.01
CA HIS A 295 -6.57 13.73 24.97
C HIS A 295 -6.44 15.26 24.83
N GLU A 296 -5.88 15.95 25.84
CA GLU A 296 -5.98 17.42 25.96
C GLU A 296 -4.65 18.17 25.73
N VAL A 297 -3.52 17.45 25.62
CA VAL A 297 -2.22 18.08 25.27
C VAL A 297 -2.06 18.31 23.76
N HIS A 298 -2.83 17.61 22.90
CA HIS A 298 -2.83 17.84 21.45
C HIS A 298 -3.95 18.76 20.93
N ARG A 299 -4.92 19.16 21.75
CA ARG A 299 -5.95 20.14 21.36
C ARG A 299 -6.33 21.03 22.53
N VAL A 300 -5.85 22.27 22.51
CA VAL A 300 -6.57 23.37 23.15
C VAL A 300 -6.73 24.52 22.15
N CYS A 301 -7.73 24.33 21.28
CA CYS A 301 -8.65 25.33 20.76
C CYS A 301 -9.94 24.60 20.34
N ALA A 302 -10.85 24.33 21.29
CA ALA A 302 -12.32 24.37 21.11
C ALA A 302 -13.10 23.64 22.24
N ALA A 303 -13.95 24.42 22.90
CA ALA A 303 -15.22 24.08 23.58
C ALA A 303 -15.24 23.28 24.90
N GLU A 304 -16.12 23.76 25.78
CA GLU A 304 -16.23 23.54 27.22
C GLU A 304 -16.98 22.25 27.60
N THR A 305 -16.41 21.47 28.54
CA THR A 305 -17.14 20.83 29.65
C THR A 305 -16.15 20.37 30.73
N GLY A 306 -16.21 20.96 31.94
CA GLY A 306 -15.45 20.52 33.13
C GLY A 306 -14.47 21.53 33.74
N LYS A 307 -14.96 22.67 34.24
CA LYS A 307 -14.16 23.87 34.62
C LYS A 307 -13.02 23.65 35.64
N GLU A 308 -13.11 22.74 36.60
CA GLU A 308 -12.06 22.56 37.63
C GLU A 308 -10.90 21.65 37.23
N ARG A 309 -11.11 20.67 36.32
CA ARG A 309 -10.06 19.73 35.86
C ARG A 309 -9.20 20.32 34.75
N LEU A 310 -9.81 21.01 33.80
CA LEU A 310 -9.17 21.78 32.72
C LEU A 310 -8.20 22.86 33.24
N LEU A 311 -8.50 23.45 34.40
CA LEU A 311 -7.63 24.45 35.05
C LEU A 311 -6.28 23.87 35.50
N ARG A 312 -6.23 22.59 35.91
CA ARG A 312 -5.04 21.93 36.50
C ARG A 312 -4.08 21.42 35.43
N VAL A 313 -4.59 20.73 34.40
CA VAL A 313 -3.79 20.28 33.24
C VAL A 313 -3.30 21.49 32.43
N GLY A 314 -4.16 22.51 32.25
CA GLY A 314 -3.77 23.77 31.63
C GLY A 314 -2.71 24.55 32.42
N ALA A 315 -2.70 24.45 33.76
CA ALA A 315 -1.65 25.05 34.59
C ALA A 315 -0.31 24.33 34.45
N LEU A 316 -0.30 22.99 34.40
CA LEU A 316 0.91 22.20 34.16
C LEU A 316 1.49 22.45 32.76
N ALA A 317 0.64 22.47 31.72
CA ALA A 317 1.04 22.79 30.35
C ALA A 317 1.54 24.25 30.17
N ARG A 318 0.97 25.21 30.92
CA ARG A 318 1.47 26.60 30.96
C ARG A 318 2.78 26.71 31.74
N ALA A 319 2.94 25.97 32.84
CA ALA A 319 4.17 25.92 33.61
C ALA A 319 5.32 25.32 32.79
N LEU A 320 5.08 24.21 32.08
CA LEU A 320 6.00 23.57 31.13
C LEU A 320 6.51 24.55 30.06
N ARG A 321 5.60 25.32 29.44
CA ARG A 321 5.95 26.35 28.45
C ARG A 321 6.73 27.53 29.04
N SER A 322 6.44 27.91 30.29
CA SER A 322 7.11 29.04 30.96
C SER A 322 8.49 28.71 31.56
N ALA A 323 8.80 27.42 31.73
CA ALA A 323 9.97 26.96 32.46
C ALA A 323 11.11 26.44 31.55
N GLU A 324 11.00 26.53 30.22
CA GLU A 324 12.00 25.99 29.26
C GLU A 324 12.34 24.49 29.48
N ALA A 325 11.40 23.69 30.01
CA ALA A 325 11.59 22.24 30.16
C ALA A 325 11.47 21.52 28.81
N ALA A 326 12.31 20.50 28.55
CA ALA A 326 12.48 19.93 27.22
C ALA A 326 11.38 18.95 26.77
N GLY A 327 10.60 18.38 27.69
CA GLY A 327 9.51 17.48 27.32
C GLY A 327 8.81 16.78 28.48
N LEU A 328 7.60 16.28 28.21
CA LEU A 328 6.75 15.51 29.12
C LEU A 328 6.70 14.04 28.67
N ILE A 329 7.06 13.11 29.55
CA ILE A 329 6.96 11.65 29.35
C ILE A 329 5.80 11.12 30.20
N VAL A 330 4.80 10.52 29.56
CA VAL A 330 3.63 9.96 30.26
C VAL A 330 3.79 8.45 30.35
N CYS A 331 3.90 7.89 31.55
CA CYS A 331 4.01 6.45 31.77
C CYS A 331 2.64 5.82 32.12
N HIS A 332 2.38 4.62 31.60
CA HIS A 332 1.26 3.74 31.98
C HIS A 332 1.69 2.81 33.13
N ASP A 333 0.73 2.43 33.99
CA ASP A 333 0.89 1.81 35.32
C ASP A 333 1.99 0.76 35.49
N ASP A 334 2.63 0.83 36.66
CA ASP A 334 3.35 -0.25 37.33
C ASP A 334 2.38 -1.32 37.82
N GLU A 335 2.24 -2.43 37.09
CA GLU A 335 2.00 -3.72 37.73
C GLU A 335 3.07 -4.72 37.24
N ALA A 336 3.91 -5.12 38.20
CA ALA A 336 4.85 -6.21 38.06
C ALA A 336 4.11 -7.53 37.81
N GLY A 337 4.37 -8.17 36.67
CA GLY A 337 3.91 -9.53 36.42
C GLY A 337 3.92 -9.92 34.94
N ASP A 338 4.86 -10.78 34.59
CA ASP A 338 4.93 -11.55 33.34
C ASP A 338 5.56 -10.85 32.12
N CYS A 339 6.90 -10.84 32.13
CA CYS A 339 7.75 -10.52 30.98
C CYS A 339 7.65 -11.60 29.90
N GLY A 340 6.52 -11.58 29.18
CA GLY A 340 6.32 -12.24 27.90
C GLY A 340 5.94 -11.19 26.85
N GLY A 341 6.92 -10.66 26.11
CA GLY A 341 6.69 -9.86 24.91
C GLY A 341 6.04 -10.70 23.81
N THR A 342 4.74 -10.85 23.93
CA THR A 342 3.79 -11.52 23.04
C THR A 342 3.61 -10.73 21.74
N LYS A 343 2.80 -11.26 20.82
CA LYS A 343 2.40 -10.69 19.52
C LYS A 343 2.11 -9.17 19.52
N GLU A 344 1.82 -8.57 20.67
CA GLU A 344 1.54 -7.15 20.88
C GLU A 344 2.66 -6.18 20.41
N THR A 345 3.95 -6.51 20.56
CA THR A 345 5.03 -5.56 20.17
C THR A 345 5.23 -5.46 18.66
N ARG A 346 5.03 -6.57 17.93
CA ARG A 346 4.93 -6.56 16.45
C ARG A 346 3.62 -5.93 15.98
N ARG A 347 2.58 -5.96 16.82
CA ARG A 347 1.31 -5.25 16.60
C ARG A 347 1.54 -3.74 16.70
N ARG A 348 2.26 -3.26 17.72
CA ARG A 348 2.51 -1.83 17.99
C ARG A 348 3.36 -1.12 16.94
N HIS A 349 4.39 -1.78 16.41
CA HIS A 349 5.18 -1.24 15.29
C HIS A 349 4.37 -1.19 13.98
N ARG A 350 3.46 -2.16 13.79
CA ARG A 350 2.49 -2.18 12.68
C ARG A 350 1.38 -1.15 12.89
N GLU A 351 1.03 -0.83 14.14
CA GLU A 351 0.05 0.17 14.54
C GLU A 351 0.59 1.60 14.40
N LEU A 352 1.86 1.89 14.75
CA LEU A 352 2.47 3.22 14.54
C LEU A 352 2.68 3.54 13.05
N ILE A 353 3.11 2.54 12.25
CA ILE A 353 3.10 2.63 10.79
C ILE A 353 1.66 2.79 10.31
N SER A 354 0.70 2.03 10.85
CA SER A 354 -0.72 2.19 10.55
C SER A 354 -1.30 3.54 11.00
N GLU A 355 -0.70 4.28 11.94
CA GLU A 355 -1.15 5.60 12.42
C GLU A 355 -0.65 6.72 11.50
N ALA A 356 0.62 6.67 11.07
CA ALA A 356 1.13 7.54 10.00
C ALA A 356 0.45 7.24 8.64
N TYR A 357 0.22 5.95 8.34
CA TYR A 357 -0.64 5.56 7.22
C TYR A 357 -2.12 5.90 7.48
N ALA A 358 -2.60 6.02 8.72
CA ALA A 358 -3.98 6.42 9.01
C ALA A 358 -4.19 7.92 8.76
N GLU A 359 -3.21 8.77 9.07
CA GLU A 359 -3.23 10.19 8.70
C GLU A 359 -3.14 10.37 7.18
N ALA A 360 -2.25 9.64 6.50
CA ALA A 360 -2.21 9.61 5.02
C ALA A 360 -3.45 8.95 4.38
N LYS A 361 -4.13 8.03 5.09
CA LYS A 361 -5.42 7.45 4.69
C LYS A 361 -6.62 8.35 4.95
N ALA A 362 -6.50 9.29 5.89
CA ALA A 362 -7.53 10.26 6.23
C ALA A 362 -7.54 11.47 5.29
N GLY A 363 -6.43 11.74 4.59
CA GLY A 363 -6.40 12.66 3.45
C GLY A 363 -7.18 12.08 2.27
N GLY A 364 -8.13 12.84 1.73
CA GLY A 364 -8.92 12.47 0.54
C GLY A 364 -8.10 12.20 -0.72
N ASN A 365 -8.74 11.97 -1.88
CA ASN A 365 -8.18 11.73 -3.23
C ASN A 365 -6.67 11.36 -3.27
N ASP A 366 -6.34 10.06 -3.09
CA ASP A 366 -4.98 9.48 -3.02
C ASP A 366 -3.90 10.43 -2.47
N PHE A 367 -4.13 10.96 -1.27
CA PHE A 367 -3.25 11.92 -0.61
C PHE A 367 -1.79 11.46 -0.55
N GLY A 368 -1.56 10.18 -0.24
CA GLY A 368 -0.22 9.60 -0.13
C GLY A 368 0.61 9.69 -1.42
N ARG A 369 -0.02 9.56 -2.60
CA ARG A 369 0.65 9.79 -3.89
C ARG A 369 1.12 11.23 -4.01
N ASN A 370 0.25 12.19 -3.73
CA ASN A 370 0.55 13.59 -3.96
C ASN A 370 1.66 14.08 -2.99
N GLU A 371 1.65 13.62 -1.73
CA GLU A 371 2.73 13.88 -0.77
C GLU A 371 4.08 13.31 -1.23
N PHE A 372 4.09 12.08 -1.75
CA PHE A 372 5.31 11.48 -2.29
C PHE A 372 5.94 12.36 -3.38
N TYR A 373 5.15 12.80 -4.37
CA TYR A 373 5.67 13.66 -5.43
C TYR A 373 6.09 15.04 -4.93
N ARG A 374 5.32 15.64 -4.01
CA ARG A 374 5.68 16.93 -3.41
C ARG A 374 7.02 16.85 -2.68
N ALA A 375 7.19 15.85 -1.82
CA ALA A 375 8.41 15.66 -1.06
C ALA A 375 9.61 15.28 -1.95
N ALA A 376 9.39 14.50 -3.02
CA ALA A 376 10.42 14.20 -4.02
C ALA A 376 10.87 15.46 -4.78
N LEU A 377 9.93 16.29 -5.24
CA LEU A 377 10.22 17.56 -5.90
C LEU A 377 10.92 18.54 -4.95
N ALA A 378 10.45 18.68 -3.71
CA ALA A 378 11.09 19.52 -2.69
C ALA A 378 12.55 19.11 -2.42
N ALA A 379 12.83 17.80 -2.38
CA ALA A 379 14.19 17.28 -2.23
C ALA A 379 15.07 17.57 -3.45
N ALA A 380 14.51 17.42 -4.66
CA ALA A 380 15.21 17.67 -5.91
C ALA A 380 15.50 19.16 -6.18
N LYS A 381 14.77 20.08 -5.56
CA LYS A 381 14.92 21.55 -5.69
C LYS A 381 14.94 21.99 -7.16
N PRO A 382 13.79 21.90 -7.86
CA PRO A 382 13.74 22.06 -9.31
C PRO A 382 14.25 23.44 -9.73
N ARG A 383 15.09 23.47 -10.76
CA ARG A 383 15.70 24.68 -11.33
C ARG A 383 15.86 24.51 -12.84
N GLY A 384 15.92 25.62 -13.57
CA GLY A 384 16.10 25.57 -15.02
C GLY A 384 14.83 25.07 -15.70
N ARG A 385 14.91 23.93 -16.39
CA ARG A 385 13.77 23.35 -17.14
C ARG A 385 13.26 22.07 -16.51
N VAL A 386 11.96 22.00 -16.25
CA VAL A 386 11.25 20.80 -15.79
C VAL A 386 10.29 20.33 -16.86
N LEU A 387 10.22 19.02 -17.09
CA LEU A 387 9.27 18.39 -17.99
C LEU A 387 8.36 17.44 -17.19
N ASP A 388 7.08 17.76 -17.12
CA ASP A 388 6.04 16.90 -16.57
C ASP A 388 5.44 16.05 -17.71
N LEU A 389 5.73 14.74 -17.69
CA LEU A 389 5.28 13.78 -18.70
C LEU A 389 3.99 13.09 -18.25
N GLY A 390 2.90 13.30 -18.99
CA GLY A 390 1.58 12.78 -18.61
C GLY A 390 0.94 13.68 -17.56
N ALA A 391 0.87 14.97 -17.84
CA ALA A 391 0.57 16.00 -16.85
C ALA A 391 -0.83 15.87 -16.23
N GLY A 392 -1.81 15.27 -16.93
CA GLY A 392 -3.16 15.08 -16.42
C GLY A 392 -3.81 16.39 -15.99
N SER A 393 -3.86 16.63 -14.67
CA SER A 393 -4.38 17.89 -14.10
C SER A 393 -3.38 19.05 -14.05
N GLY A 394 -2.12 18.80 -14.39
CA GLY A 394 -1.01 19.74 -14.21
C GLY A 394 -0.53 19.83 -12.76
N LEU A 395 -0.96 18.94 -11.86
CA LEU A 395 -0.59 18.99 -10.44
C LEU A 395 0.93 18.88 -10.24
N LEU A 396 1.60 17.94 -10.92
CA LEU A 396 3.04 17.74 -10.75
C LEU A 396 3.84 18.93 -11.31
N ALA A 397 3.41 19.47 -12.46
CA ALA A 397 3.95 20.72 -12.99
C ALA A 397 3.81 21.90 -12.00
N MET A 398 2.64 22.06 -11.36
CA MET A 398 2.43 23.11 -10.34
C MET A 398 3.30 22.87 -9.10
N LEU A 399 3.41 21.62 -8.63
CA LEU A 399 4.31 21.28 -7.52
C LEU A 399 5.77 21.62 -7.85
N ALA A 400 6.23 21.32 -9.07
CA ALA A 400 7.58 21.67 -9.49
C ALA A 400 7.79 23.20 -9.47
N ALA A 401 6.80 23.97 -9.92
CA ALA A 401 6.83 25.43 -9.85
C ALA A 401 6.86 25.95 -8.40
N LEU A 402 6.00 25.42 -7.51
CA LEU A 402 5.94 25.80 -6.10
C LEU A 402 7.27 25.54 -5.37
N GLU A 403 7.81 24.33 -5.52
CA GLU A 403 9.02 23.92 -4.80
C GLU A 403 10.30 24.58 -5.37
N SER A 404 10.26 25.11 -6.60
CA SER A 404 11.36 25.89 -7.20
C SER A 404 11.55 27.29 -6.60
N ARG A 405 10.51 27.85 -5.97
CA ARG A 405 10.43 29.25 -5.50
C ARG A 405 10.60 30.33 -6.59
N GLY A 406 10.25 30.02 -7.84
CA GLY A 406 9.96 31.03 -8.88
C GLY A 406 10.98 31.21 -10.00
N ASP A 407 12.04 30.39 -10.10
CA ASP A 407 13.03 30.45 -11.20
C ASP A 407 13.09 29.12 -11.96
N VAL A 408 11.98 28.78 -12.62
CA VAL A 408 11.85 27.54 -13.39
C VAL A 408 10.93 27.71 -14.61
N GLU A 409 11.31 27.08 -15.70
CA GLU A 409 10.48 26.83 -16.88
C GLU A 409 9.94 25.40 -16.80
N VAL A 410 8.63 25.25 -16.79
CA VAL A 410 7.96 23.95 -16.68
C VAL A 410 7.11 23.69 -17.92
N TRP A 411 7.36 22.58 -18.60
CA TRP A 411 6.49 22.09 -19.67
C TRP A 411 5.68 20.89 -19.19
N ALA A 412 4.36 21.00 -19.27
CA ALA A 412 3.43 19.95 -18.91
C ALA A 412 2.86 19.31 -20.18
N LEU A 413 3.28 18.08 -20.50
CA LEU A 413 2.81 17.35 -21.69
C LEU A 413 1.58 16.51 -21.36
N GLU A 414 0.48 16.73 -22.07
CA GLU A 414 -0.75 15.95 -21.93
C GLU A 414 -1.29 15.58 -23.30
N ALA A 415 -1.38 14.27 -23.60
CA ALA A 415 -1.76 13.80 -24.92
C ALA A 415 -3.25 13.94 -25.21
N ASN A 416 -4.10 13.97 -24.19
CA ASN A 416 -5.53 14.17 -24.32
C ASN A 416 -5.86 15.67 -24.35
N PRO A 417 -6.35 16.21 -25.48
CA PRO A 417 -6.60 17.65 -25.61
C PRO A 417 -7.61 18.20 -24.58
N ALA A 418 -8.59 17.40 -24.16
CA ALA A 418 -9.58 17.83 -23.18
C ALA A 418 -8.98 17.91 -21.76
N LEU A 419 -8.11 16.96 -21.39
CA LEU A 419 -7.38 17.03 -20.13
C LEU A 419 -6.37 18.18 -20.14
N ALA A 420 -5.67 18.39 -21.26
CA ALA A 420 -4.74 19.52 -21.41
C ALA A 420 -5.45 20.87 -21.23
N GLU A 421 -6.66 21.04 -21.78
CA GLU A 421 -7.46 22.26 -21.58
C GLU A 421 -7.84 22.46 -20.09
N LEU A 422 -8.19 21.37 -19.38
CA LEU A 422 -8.48 21.42 -17.95
C LEU A 422 -7.22 21.70 -17.12
N ALA A 423 -6.06 21.17 -17.51
CA ALA A 423 -4.78 21.47 -16.89
C ALA A 423 -4.46 22.97 -17.00
N VAL A 424 -4.61 23.57 -18.19
CA VAL A 424 -4.43 25.03 -18.40
C VAL A 424 -5.30 25.83 -17.43
N LYS A 425 -6.60 25.51 -17.35
CA LYS A 425 -7.53 26.18 -16.43
C LYS A 425 -7.13 26.00 -14.96
N THR A 426 -6.67 24.81 -14.59
CA THR A 426 -6.21 24.49 -13.23
C THR A 426 -4.97 25.30 -12.87
N ILE A 427 -3.99 25.36 -13.77
CA ILE A 427 -2.76 26.12 -13.59
C ILE A 427 -3.08 27.62 -13.46
N ASP A 428 -3.92 28.16 -14.34
CA ASP A 428 -4.25 29.59 -14.33
C ASP A 428 -5.00 29.99 -13.05
N ARG A 429 -5.85 29.11 -12.51
CA ARG A 429 -6.51 29.29 -11.21
C ARG A 429 -5.49 29.46 -10.07
N ASN A 430 -4.36 28.74 -10.16
CA ASN A 430 -3.33 28.70 -9.12
C ASN A 430 -2.12 29.61 -9.40
N ARG A 431 -2.13 30.38 -10.49
CA ARG A 431 -0.99 31.20 -10.92
C ARG A 431 -0.42 32.11 -9.84
N HIS A 432 -1.29 32.58 -8.94
CA HIS A 432 -0.93 33.44 -7.81
C HIS A 432 0.03 32.79 -6.80
N LEU A 433 0.11 31.45 -6.75
CA LEU A 433 1.03 30.72 -5.86
C LEU A 433 2.45 30.65 -6.43
N PHE A 434 2.61 30.80 -7.75
CA PHE A 434 3.89 30.72 -8.46
C PHE A 434 3.98 31.79 -9.56
N PRO A 435 3.89 33.08 -9.19
CA PRO A 435 3.76 34.18 -10.16
C PRO A 435 4.94 34.31 -11.13
N ASP A 436 6.13 33.89 -10.70
CA ASP A 436 7.38 34.03 -11.45
C ASP A 436 7.73 32.79 -12.30
N ALA A 437 7.02 31.66 -12.10
CA ALA A 437 7.29 30.42 -12.82
C ALA A 437 6.69 30.44 -14.25
N ASN A 438 7.49 30.08 -15.24
CA ASN A 438 7.04 29.95 -16.63
C ASN A 438 6.49 28.54 -16.88
N LEU A 439 5.19 28.34 -16.67
CA LEU A 439 4.53 27.04 -16.83
C LEU A 439 3.64 27.02 -18.07
N THR A 440 3.92 26.10 -19.00
CA THR A 440 3.21 25.92 -20.27
C THR A 440 2.70 24.49 -20.42
N VAL A 441 1.41 24.34 -20.77
CA VAL A 441 0.83 23.04 -21.14
C VAL A 441 0.95 22.82 -22.64
N VAL A 442 1.37 21.62 -23.04
CA VAL A 442 1.51 21.22 -24.44
C VAL A 442 0.60 20.01 -24.70
N PRO A 443 -0.46 20.17 -25.52
CA PRO A 443 -1.44 19.12 -25.78
C PRO A 443 -0.92 18.11 -26.84
N GLU A 444 0.14 17.38 -26.53
CA GLU A 444 0.81 16.46 -27.46
C GLU A 444 1.55 15.33 -26.72
N LEU A 445 1.83 14.23 -27.43
CA LEU A 445 2.69 13.16 -26.93
C LEU A 445 4.16 13.60 -26.85
N SER A 446 4.88 13.15 -25.82
CA SER A 446 6.34 13.39 -25.68
C SER A 446 7.14 12.98 -26.92
N SER A 447 6.75 11.86 -27.55
CA SER A 447 7.36 11.35 -28.78
C SER A 447 7.16 12.23 -30.02
N ARG A 448 6.33 13.26 -29.95
CA ARG A 448 6.00 14.15 -31.09
C ARG A 448 6.40 15.60 -30.89
N VAL A 449 6.86 15.97 -29.70
CA VAL A 449 7.34 17.34 -29.43
C VAL A 449 8.83 17.50 -29.73
N SER A 450 9.23 18.72 -30.04
CA SER A 450 10.61 19.16 -30.15
C SER A 450 10.78 20.35 -29.21
N LEU A 451 11.11 20.06 -27.95
CA LEU A 451 11.38 21.04 -26.89
C LEU A 451 12.87 20.99 -26.55
N ALA A 452 13.38 22.04 -25.91
CA ALA A 452 14.77 22.03 -25.46
C ALA A 452 14.93 21.05 -24.26
N PRO A 453 16.07 20.35 -24.09
CA PRO A 453 16.18 19.32 -23.05
C PRO A 453 16.02 19.84 -21.61
N ALA A 454 15.24 19.16 -20.78
CA ALA A 454 14.97 19.51 -19.39
C ALA A 454 16.12 19.12 -18.44
N ASP A 455 16.24 19.82 -17.31
CA ASP A 455 17.11 19.48 -16.18
C ASP A 455 16.48 18.40 -15.29
N LEU A 456 15.14 18.31 -15.28
CA LEU A 456 14.38 17.35 -14.50
C LEU A 456 13.15 16.88 -15.28
N ILE A 457 12.92 15.57 -15.31
CA ILE A 457 11.64 14.98 -15.70
C ILE A 457 10.89 14.53 -14.45
N VAL A 458 9.61 14.86 -14.38
CA VAL A 458 8.66 14.26 -13.42
C VAL A 458 7.57 13.54 -14.20
N THR A 459 7.14 12.38 -13.73
CA THR A 459 6.07 11.63 -14.40
C THR A 459 5.31 10.73 -13.45
N GLU A 460 4.01 10.56 -13.72
CA GLU A 460 3.14 9.56 -13.09
C GLU A 460 2.41 8.79 -14.18
N THR A 461 3.16 8.19 -15.12
CA THR A 461 2.62 7.28 -16.14
C THR A 461 2.83 5.83 -15.73
N PHE A 462 2.38 5.46 -14.52
CA PHE A 462 2.51 4.11 -13.98
C PHE A 462 1.16 3.41 -13.95
N GLY A 463 1.13 2.16 -14.41
CA GLY A 463 -0.07 1.32 -14.30
C GLY A 463 -0.03 0.42 -13.06
N THR A 464 -1.07 -0.39 -12.85
CA THR A 464 -1.07 -1.40 -11.77
C THR A 464 0.07 -2.42 -11.88
N MET A 465 0.57 -2.71 -13.09
CA MET A 465 1.75 -3.58 -13.34
C MET A 465 3.06 -2.79 -13.44
N LEU A 466 3.16 -1.62 -12.80
CA LEU A 466 4.25 -0.64 -12.89
C LEU A 466 4.42 -0.08 -14.32
N LEU A 467 4.89 -0.90 -15.25
CA LEU A 467 5.11 -0.59 -16.67
C LEU A 467 3.81 -0.58 -17.51
N GLY A 468 2.65 -0.79 -16.90
CA GLY A 468 1.36 -0.96 -17.59
C GLY A 468 0.94 0.20 -18.50
N GLU A 469 1.44 1.42 -18.24
CA GLU A 469 1.20 2.63 -19.04
C GLU A 469 2.40 3.04 -19.91
N GLY A 470 3.43 2.20 -19.98
CA GLY A 470 4.54 2.36 -20.92
C GLY A 470 5.60 3.37 -20.50
N VAL A 471 5.78 3.66 -19.21
CA VAL A 471 6.80 4.60 -18.68
C VAL A 471 8.19 4.42 -19.31
N LEU A 472 8.64 3.18 -19.54
CA LEU A 472 9.93 2.91 -20.21
C LEU A 472 9.99 3.42 -21.65
N ASN A 473 8.88 3.36 -22.39
CA ASN A 473 8.81 3.89 -23.76
C ASN A 473 8.93 5.42 -23.75
N TRP A 474 8.23 6.08 -22.83
CA TRP A 474 8.20 7.55 -22.75
C TRP A 474 9.51 8.13 -22.26
N ILE A 475 10.11 7.51 -21.22
CA ILE A 475 11.37 7.98 -20.65
C ILE A 475 12.55 7.66 -21.58
N SER A 476 12.60 6.47 -22.20
CA SER A 476 13.66 6.14 -23.17
C SER A 476 13.63 7.08 -24.38
N ASP A 477 12.46 7.39 -24.94
CA ASP A 477 12.34 8.41 -25.99
C ASP A 477 12.82 9.79 -25.50
N ALA A 478 12.41 10.22 -24.31
CA ALA A 478 12.82 11.51 -23.74
C ALA A 478 14.34 11.61 -23.52
N ARG A 479 15.01 10.50 -23.18
CA ARG A 479 16.49 10.43 -23.03
C ARG A 479 17.25 10.37 -24.37
N CYS A 480 16.56 10.24 -25.51
CA CYS A 480 17.14 9.99 -26.85
C CYS A 480 17.68 8.55 -27.06
N ASP A 481 17.18 7.56 -26.30
CA ASP A 481 17.65 6.16 -26.35
C ASP A 481 16.92 5.27 -27.36
N LEU A 482 16.09 5.86 -28.24
CA LEU A 482 15.38 5.08 -29.27
C LEU A 482 16.35 4.48 -30.29
N LEU A 483 16.70 3.23 -30.03
CA LEU A 483 17.19 2.28 -31.01
C LEU A 483 16.31 2.33 -32.26
N THR A 484 16.99 2.56 -33.37
CA THR A 484 16.59 2.18 -34.71
C THR A 484 16.08 0.73 -34.75
N THR A 485 14.78 0.49 -34.83
CA THR A 485 14.23 -0.72 -35.46
C THR A 485 12.93 -0.42 -36.23
N ALA A 486 12.88 -0.95 -37.46
CA ALA A 486 11.83 -0.83 -38.45
C ALA A 486 10.42 -1.13 -37.88
N HIS A 487 9.34 -0.49 -38.32
CA HIS A 487 8.42 -1.02 -39.36
C HIS A 487 7.45 0.06 -39.91
N SER A 488 7.94 1.26 -40.27
CA SER A 488 7.13 2.17 -41.11
C SER A 488 7.34 1.85 -42.59
N LYS A 489 6.40 1.11 -43.19
CA LYS A 489 6.24 1.07 -44.65
C LYS A 489 5.67 2.42 -45.13
N LYS A 490 6.53 3.46 -45.22
CA LYS A 490 6.51 4.60 -46.16
C LYS A 490 7.15 5.84 -45.51
N GLY A 491 8.42 6.07 -45.85
CA GLY A 491 9.14 7.33 -45.60
C GLY A 491 10.57 7.09 -45.14
N PRO A 492 11.57 7.86 -45.61
CA PRO A 492 12.94 7.70 -45.15
C PRO A 492 13.03 8.12 -43.67
N PRO A 493 13.71 7.35 -42.81
CA PRO A 493 13.92 7.71 -41.41
C PRO A 493 14.82 8.96 -41.34
N ARG A 494 14.36 9.98 -40.62
CA ARG A 494 15.24 11.09 -40.19
C ARG A 494 16.16 10.55 -39.10
N GLN A 495 17.46 10.60 -39.32
CA GLN A 495 18.46 10.35 -38.28
C GLN A 495 18.32 11.42 -37.18
N PRO A 496 18.24 11.08 -35.89
CA PRO A 496 18.62 11.99 -34.83
C PRO A 496 20.15 12.05 -34.80
N ALA A 497 20.70 13.25 -34.93
CA ALA A 497 22.10 13.50 -34.62
C ALA A 497 22.30 13.28 -33.11
N SER A 498 23.21 12.38 -32.74
CA SER A 498 23.89 12.27 -31.44
C SER A 498 23.52 13.32 -30.37
N GLY A 499 22.74 12.93 -29.34
CA GLY A 499 22.49 13.70 -28.11
C GLY A 499 21.01 13.87 -27.71
N ASP A 500 20.75 13.80 -26.40
CA ASP A 500 19.59 14.27 -25.60
C ASP A 500 18.36 14.82 -26.34
N ARG A 501 17.23 14.11 -26.28
CA ARG A 501 15.97 14.55 -26.91
C ARG A 501 15.27 15.62 -26.08
N LEU A 502 14.95 15.27 -24.84
CA LEU A 502 14.11 16.02 -23.92
C LEU A 502 14.65 16.04 -22.49
N LEU A 503 15.71 15.30 -22.16
CA LEU A 503 16.40 15.34 -20.87
C LEU A 503 17.90 15.60 -21.10
N LYS A 504 18.49 16.55 -20.37
CA LYS A 504 19.93 16.84 -20.40
C LYS A 504 20.76 15.66 -19.84
N PRO A 505 22.05 15.55 -20.17
CA PRO A 505 22.93 14.56 -19.55
C PRO A 505 23.03 14.83 -18.06
N GLY A 506 22.78 13.81 -17.24
CA GLY A 506 22.75 13.94 -15.78
C GLY A 506 21.52 14.68 -15.24
N GLY A 507 20.53 14.98 -16.08
CA GLY A 507 19.24 15.48 -15.63
C GLY A 507 18.51 14.46 -14.75
N ALA A 508 17.76 14.94 -13.77
CA ALA A 508 17.05 14.10 -12.81
C ALA A 508 15.73 13.55 -13.39
N ILE A 509 15.29 12.40 -12.87
CA ILE A 509 14.01 11.77 -13.18
C ILE A 509 13.33 11.43 -11.86
N ILE A 510 12.07 11.85 -11.71
CA ILE A 510 11.21 11.57 -10.57
C ILE A 510 9.94 10.83 -11.05
N PRO A 511 9.66 9.63 -10.52
CA PRO A 511 10.54 8.82 -9.69
C PRO A 511 11.79 8.37 -10.45
N ALA A 512 12.86 7.99 -9.74
CA ALA A 512 14.09 7.49 -10.34
C ALA A 512 13.99 6.06 -10.87
N GLY A 513 13.04 5.30 -10.34
CA GLY A 513 12.87 3.88 -10.66
C GLY A 513 11.83 3.23 -9.76
N GLY A 514 11.74 1.91 -9.87
CA GLY A 514 10.82 1.10 -9.08
C GLY A 514 11.13 -0.38 -9.19
N CYS A 515 10.41 -1.19 -8.41
CA CYS A 515 10.42 -2.63 -8.60
C CYS A 515 9.00 -3.19 -8.69
N GLN A 516 8.76 -4.01 -9.71
CA GLN A 516 7.61 -4.90 -9.78
C GLN A 516 7.87 -6.12 -8.88
N TYR A 517 7.01 -6.36 -7.91
CA TYR A 517 7.10 -7.46 -6.97
C TYR A 517 6.16 -8.61 -7.32
N LEU A 518 6.51 -9.79 -6.82
CA LEU A 518 5.75 -11.03 -6.87
C LEU A 518 5.72 -11.66 -5.47
N THR A 519 4.53 -12.05 -5.02
CA THR A 519 4.33 -12.85 -3.80
C THR A 519 3.39 -14.02 -4.08
N LEU A 520 3.77 -15.24 -3.72
CA LEU A 520 2.87 -16.39 -3.76
C LEU A 520 1.97 -16.36 -2.53
N VAL A 521 0.65 -16.36 -2.74
CA VAL A 521 -0.32 -16.14 -1.66
C VAL A 521 -1.36 -17.25 -1.58
N GLU A 522 -1.77 -17.51 -0.34
CA GLU A 522 -3.00 -18.20 -0.03
C GLU A 522 -4.09 -17.17 0.28
N LEU A 523 -5.28 -17.35 -0.27
CA LEU A 523 -6.42 -16.47 -0.03
C LEU A 523 -7.24 -17.05 1.11
N ALA A 524 -7.66 -16.20 2.06
CA ALA A 524 -8.29 -16.64 3.30
C ALA A 524 -9.73 -17.08 3.08
N SER A 525 -10.40 -16.46 2.11
CA SER A 525 -11.72 -16.87 1.68
C SER A 525 -11.59 -17.96 0.61
N SER A 526 -12.25 -19.11 0.84
CA SER A 526 -12.62 -20.02 -0.26
C SER A 526 -13.36 -19.26 -1.37
N GLY A 527 -13.96 -18.11 -1.06
CA GLY A 527 -14.64 -17.21 -1.98
C GLY A 527 -13.79 -16.44 -3.00
N VAL A 528 -12.44 -16.40 -2.94
CA VAL A 528 -11.63 -15.78 -4.03
C VAL A 528 -11.01 -16.81 -4.99
N SER A 529 -10.93 -18.08 -4.63
CA SER A 529 -10.60 -19.14 -5.60
C SER A 529 -11.86 -19.84 -6.14
N SER A 530 -12.90 -19.97 -5.32
CA SER A 530 -14.16 -20.64 -5.69
C SER A 530 -14.90 -20.03 -6.88
N PRO A 531 -14.95 -18.69 -7.10
CA PRO A 531 -15.59 -18.14 -8.28
C PRO A 531 -14.92 -18.45 -9.60
N TRP A 532 -13.70 -18.98 -9.58
CA TRP A 532 -12.97 -19.37 -10.78
C TRP A 532 -12.76 -20.88 -10.88
N HIS A 533 -13.34 -21.63 -9.93
CA HIS A 533 -13.36 -23.10 -9.88
C HIS A 533 -14.77 -23.62 -9.56
N PRO A 534 -15.78 -23.33 -10.41
CA PRO A 534 -17.10 -23.95 -10.25
C PRO A 534 -16.94 -25.45 -10.50
N LYS A 535 -16.86 -26.25 -9.43
CA LYS A 535 -16.62 -27.70 -9.54
C LYS A 535 -17.91 -28.46 -9.78
N VAL A 536 -18.87 -28.31 -8.88
CA VAL A 536 -20.15 -29.04 -8.92
C VAL A 536 -21.25 -28.18 -8.33
N TRP A 537 -22.42 -28.14 -8.98
CA TRP A 537 -23.65 -27.57 -8.42
C TRP A 537 -24.83 -28.52 -8.63
N ARG A 538 -25.55 -28.91 -7.56
CA ARG A 538 -26.65 -29.90 -7.60
C ARG A 538 -26.31 -31.18 -8.40
N ASN A 539 -25.09 -31.72 -8.28
CA ASN A 539 -24.57 -32.86 -9.07
C ASN A 539 -24.37 -32.59 -10.58
N LEU A 540 -24.48 -31.34 -11.04
CA LEU A 540 -23.98 -30.93 -12.34
C LEU A 540 -22.47 -30.72 -12.26
N ASP A 541 -21.72 -31.40 -13.11
CA ASP A 541 -20.28 -31.17 -13.25
C ASP A 541 -20.05 -29.86 -14.03
N LEU A 542 -19.59 -28.83 -13.33
CA LEU A 542 -19.29 -27.52 -13.92
C LEU A 542 -17.82 -27.39 -14.34
N SER A 543 -17.01 -28.43 -14.15
CA SER A 543 -15.59 -28.38 -14.43
C SER A 543 -15.18 -28.09 -15.89
N PRO A 544 -16.02 -28.33 -16.93
CA PRO A 544 -15.74 -27.83 -18.29
C PRO A 544 -15.61 -26.30 -18.39
N TRP A 545 -16.23 -25.53 -17.50
CA TRP A 545 -16.13 -24.07 -17.47
C TRP A 545 -14.72 -23.58 -17.14
N GLU A 546 -13.93 -24.35 -16.40
CA GLU A 546 -12.54 -24.00 -16.02
C GLU A 546 -11.63 -23.81 -17.26
N ARG A 547 -12.03 -24.31 -18.44
CA ARG A 547 -11.31 -24.05 -19.70
C ARG A 547 -11.37 -22.60 -20.16
N LEU A 548 -12.40 -21.87 -19.75
CA LEU A 548 -12.58 -20.44 -20.08
C LEU A 548 -11.70 -19.53 -19.22
N GLN A 549 -11.01 -20.10 -18.22
CA GLN A 549 -10.16 -19.35 -17.30
C GLN A 549 -8.88 -18.86 -17.99
N ASP A 550 -8.69 -17.55 -17.97
CA ASP A 550 -7.54 -16.85 -18.53
C ASP A 550 -6.59 -16.50 -17.39
N THR A 551 -5.47 -17.20 -17.36
CA THR A 551 -4.40 -16.97 -16.40
C THR A 551 -3.27 -16.11 -16.98
N LEU A 552 -3.33 -15.79 -18.29
CA LEU A 552 -2.27 -15.14 -19.05
C LEU A 552 -2.48 -13.62 -19.08
N TYR A 553 -3.61 -13.16 -19.63
CA TYR A 553 -3.88 -11.73 -19.79
C TYR A 553 -4.71 -11.17 -18.65
N TRP A 554 -5.62 -11.97 -18.10
CA TRP A 554 -6.48 -11.51 -17.03
C TRP A 554 -5.81 -11.65 -15.66
N LYS A 555 -5.98 -10.62 -14.84
CA LYS A 555 -5.57 -10.56 -13.44
C LYS A 555 -6.65 -9.82 -12.68
N ALA A 556 -7.09 -10.39 -11.56
CA ALA A 556 -8.06 -9.74 -10.71
C ALA A 556 -7.37 -8.56 -10.02
N MET A 557 -7.71 -7.34 -10.41
CA MET A 557 -7.34 -6.17 -9.60
C MET A 557 -8.13 -6.25 -8.30
N SER A 558 -7.42 -6.34 -7.18
CA SER A 558 -7.99 -6.64 -5.87
C SER A 558 -7.61 -5.59 -4.81
N GLY A 559 -7.03 -4.46 -5.23
CA GLY A 559 -6.98 -3.25 -4.39
C GLY A 559 -8.39 -2.88 -3.89
N ALA A 560 -8.51 -2.14 -2.79
CA ALA A 560 -9.81 -1.75 -2.24
C ALA A 560 -10.72 -2.94 -1.84
N SER A 561 -10.11 -4.09 -1.56
CA SER A 561 -10.77 -5.29 -1.05
C SER A 561 -10.47 -5.49 0.44
N ARG A 562 -11.39 -6.16 1.14
CA ARG A 562 -11.21 -6.69 2.50
C ARG A 562 -10.46 -8.02 2.52
N GLU A 563 -10.19 -8.62 1.37
CA GLU A 563 -9.39 -9.84 1.27
C GLU A 563 -8.00 -9.61 1.88
N LYS A 564 -7.51 -10.62 2.61
CA LYS A 564 -6.20 -10.56 3.29
C LYS A 564 -5.32 -11.71 2.81
N PRO A 565 -4.62 -11.54 1.67
CA PRO A 565 -3.74 -12.57 1.15
C PRO A 565 -2.67 -12.97 2.18
N ARG A 566 -2.61 -14.26 2.49
CA ARG A 566 -1.57 -14.84 3.35
C ARG A 566 -0.35 -15.18 2.50
N ALA A 567 0.72 -14.39 2.63
CA ALA A 567 1.98 -14.67 1.96
C ALA A 567 2.56 -16.04 2.38
N LEU A 568 2.79 -16.89 1.36
CA LEU A 568 3.44 -18.20 1.43
C LEU A 568 4.90 -18.15 0.94
N SER A 569 5.28 -17.14 0.16
CA SER A 569 6.66 -16.83 -0.19
C SER A 569 7.10 -15.49 0.40
N GLU A 570 8.39 -15.18 0.26
CA GLU A 570 8.85 -13.80 0.38
C GLU A 570 8.26 -12.92 -0.76
N ARG A 571 8.27 -11.61 -0.55
CA ARG A 571 7.91 -10.60 -1.57
C ARG A 571 9.15 -10.33 -2.43
N ILE A 572 9.18 -10.87 -3.64
CA ILE A 572 10.38 -10.89 -4.49
C ILE A 572 10.34 -9.77 -5.50
N CYS A 573 11.43 -9.01 -5.62
CA CYS A 573 11.61 -8.05 -6.70
C CYS A 573 11.81 -8.79 -8.03
N LEU A 574 10.77 -8.84 -8.86
CA LEU A 574 10.74 -9.57 -10.12
C LEU A 574 11.46 -8.79 -11.23
N LEU A 575 11.20 -7.48 -11.31
CA LEU A 575 11.79 -6.58 -12.29
C LEU A 575 12.11 -5.25 -11.60
N GLU A 576 13.39 -5.04 -11.35
CA GLU A 576 13.89 -3.72 -10.96
C GLU A 576 13.98 -2.84 -12.21
N VAL A 577 13.43 -1.63 -12.11
CA VAL A 577 13.36 -0.64 -13.19
C VAL A 577 14.18 0.57 -12.77
N ASP A 578 15.23 0.85 -13.52
CA ASP A 578 16.01 2.08 -13.43
C ASP A 578 15.67 2.98 -14.62
N LEU A 579 14.96 4.09 -14.37
CA LEU A 579 14.50 4.98 -15.44
C LEU A 579 15.64 5.77 -16.09
N TYR A 580 16.84 5.81 -15.49
CA TYR A 580 18.00 6.50 -16.06
C TYR A 580 18.73 5.68 -17.11
N THR A 581 18.58 4.36 -17.12
CA THR A 581 19.38 3.45 -17.95
C THR A 581 18.53 2.47 -18.75
N MET A 582 17.39 2.04 -18.22
CA MET A 582 16.62 0.94 -18.77
C MET A 582 15.72 1.38 -19.93
N THR A 583 15.58 0.49 -20.91
CA THR A 583 14.66 0.59 -22.04
C THR A 583 13.71 -0.61 -22.08
N ALA A 584 12.70 -0.57 -22.96
CA ALA A 584 11.79 -1.70 -23.15
C ALA A 584 12.49 -3.00 -23.61
N GLU A 585 13.66 -2.89 -24.25
CA GLU A 585 14.42 -4.04 -24.73
C GLU A 585 15.27 -4.72 -23.65
N ASP A 586 15.51 -4.03 -22.54
CA ASP A 586 16.21 -4.59 -21.37
C ASP A 586 15.29 -5.49 -20.52
N VAL A 587 13.97 -5.45 -20.76
CA VAL A 587 13.02 -6.35 -20.11
C VAL A 587 13.20 -7.76 -20.66
N PRO A 588 13.57 -8.75 -19.83
CA PRO A 588 13.79 -10.10 -20.30
C PRO A 588 12.48 -10.72 -20.77
N LYS A 589 12.53 -11.60 -21.77
CA LYS A 589 11.32 -12.33 -22.24
C LYS A 589 10.74 -13.24 -21.15
N SER A 590 11.61 -13.87 -20.38
CA SER A 590 11.22 -14.72 -19.25
C SER A 590 12.33 -14.80 -18.19
N LYS A 591 11.96 -15.23 -16.98
CA LYS A 591 12.84 -15.54 -15.85
C LYS A 591 12.35 -16.82 -15.16
N ILE A 592 13.27 -17.67 -14.73
CA ILE A 592 12.95 -18.77 -13.80
C ILE A 592 13.55 -18.41 -12.44
N LEU A 593 12.71 -18.38 -11.43
CA LEU A 593 13.07 -18.09 -10.05
C LEU A 593 12.96 -19.36 -9.21
N ARG A 594 13.92 -19.56 -8.31
CA ARG A 594 13.87 -20.62 -7.30
C ARG A 594 13.47 -20.01 -5.97
N ILE A 595 12.27 -20.33 -5.49
CA ILE A 595 11.66 -19.70 -4.31
C ILE A 595 11.42 -20.77 -3.24
N LYS A 596 11.65 -20.41 -1.98
CA LYS A 596 11.32 -21.28 -0.85
C LYS A 596 9.97 -20.90 -0.27
N ALA A 597 9.08 -21.87 -0.13
CA ALA A 597 7.83 -21.67 0.61
C ALA A 597 8.17 -21.38 2.08
N GLN A 598 7.81 -20.20 2.58
CA GLN A 598 8.03 -19.80 3.97
C GLN A 598 7.05 -20.46 4.94
N LYS A 599 5.88 -20.88 4.42
CA LYS A 599 4.79 -21.49 5.20
C LYS A 599 4.13 -22.61 4.40
N ALA A 600 3.62 -23.61 5.11
CA ALA A 600 2.74 -24.61 4.51
C ALA A 600 1.39 -23.98 4.20
N GLY A 601 0.77 -24.39 3.09
CA GLY A 601 -0.51 -23.87 2.64
C GLY A 601 -0.84 -24.24 1.20
N ILE A 602 -1.82 -23.54 0.64
CA ILE A 602 -2.26 -23.69 -0.74
C ILE A 602 -1.99 -22.38 -1.49
N ILE A 603 -1.12 -22.44 -2.49
CA ILE A 603 -0.87 -21.34 -3.42
C ILE A 603 -2.11 -21.23 -4.32
N HIS A 604 -2.89 -20.18 -4.09
CA HIS A 604 -4.07 -19.88 -4.89
C HIS A 604 -3.74 -18.90 -6.03
N ALA A 605 -2.81 -17.99 -5.80
CA ALA A 605 -2.47 -16.95 -6.76
C ALA A 605 -1.04 -16.43 -6.59
N ALA A 606 -0.53 -15.86 -7.67
CA ALA A 606 0.58 -14.92 -7.70
C ALA A 606 0.02 -13.50 -7.51
N LEU A 607 0.47 -12.81 -6.47
CA LEU A 607 0.15 -11.41 -6.19
C LEU A 607 1.24 -10.52 -6.77
N PHE A 608 0.83 -9.54 -7.58
CA PHE A 608 1.66 -8.50 -8.15
C PHE A 608 1.33 -7.15 -7.52
N ASP A 609 2.37 -6.49 -7.04
CA ASP A 609 2.38 -5.13 -6.50
C ASP A 609 3.72 -4.48 -6.86
N TRP A 610 3.89 -3.19 -6.63
CA TRP A 610 5.13 -2.49 -6.97
C TRP A 610 5.47 -1.39 -5.98
N ASP A 611 6.75 -1.05 -5.95
CA ASP A 611 7.26 0.15 -5.29
C ASP A 611 7.94 1.05 -6.33
N ILE A 612 7.81 2.36 -6.19
CA ILE A 612 8.64 3.35 -6.89
C ILE A 612 9.42 4.17 -5.85
N TRP A 613 10.58 4.66 -6.23
CA TRP A 613 11.42 5.49 -5.36
C TRP A 613 11.72 6.84 -5.98
N ALA A 614 11.78 7.87 -5.13
CA ALA A 614 11.95 9.25 -5.57
C ALA A 614 13.28 9.50 -6.30
N ASP A 615 14.37 8.90 -5.81
CA ASP A 615 15.75 9.12 -6.25
C ASP A 615 16.58 7.81 -6.21
N PRO A 616 17.78 7.75 -6.82
CA PRO A 616 18.61 6.54 -6.82
C PRO A 616 19.05 6.05 -5.44
N GLN A 617 19.08 6.93 -4.41
CA GLN A 617 19.36 6.55 -3.02
C GLN A 617 18.11 6.00 -2.30
N ARG A 618 16.95 6.00 -2.97
CA ARG A 618 15.66 5.52 -2.47
C ARG A 618 15.22 6.22 -1.18
N THR A 619 15.46 7.53 -1.06
CA THR A 619 15.15 8.28 0.17
C THR A 619 13.66 8.24 0.52
N GLN A 620 12.80 8.08 -0.48
CA GLN A 620 11.35 7.95 -0.33
C GLN A 620 10.82 6.87 -1.26
N VAL A 621 9.81 6.13 -0.79
CA VAL A 621 9.20 5.01 -1.52
C VAL A 621 7.68 5.13 -1.49
N LEU A 622 7.04 5.02 -2.66
CA LEU A 622 5.60 4.85 -2.80
C LEU A 622 5.31 3.40 -3.19
N SER A 623 4.46 2.72 -2.40
CA SER A 623 4.14 1.30 -2.56
C SER A 623 2.69 1.08 -2.96
N THR A 624 2.39 0.04 -3.74
CA THR A 624 1.04 -0.51 -3.96
C THR A 624 0.79 -1.81 -3.21
N SER A 625 1.68 -2.20 -2.29
CA SER A 625 1.52 -3.41 -1.50
C SER A 625 0.20 -3.42 -0.71
N PRO A 626 -0.43 -4.58 -0.50
CA PRO A 626 -1.71 -4.66 0.20
C PRO A 626 -1.71 -3.91 1.54
N GLY A 627 -2.61 -2.93 1.67
CA GLY A 627 -2.78 -2.14 2.89
C GLY A 627 -1.92 -0.87 2.99
N SER A 628 -1.04 -0.61 2.03
CA SER A 628 -0.20 0.60 1.97
C SER A 628 -0.97 1.86 1.55
N ARG A 629 -2.16 1.75 0.94
CA ARG A 629 -2.89 2.91 0.40
C ARG A 629 -4.28 3.08 0.99
N ASN A 630 -4.82 4.28 0.81
CA ASN A 630 -6.23 4.57 1.10
C ASN A 630 -7.13 3.99 0.00
N PHE A 631 -8.45 4.01 0.22
CA PHE A 631 -9.41 3.43 -0.72
C PHE A 631 -9.24 3.98 -2.15
N ALA A 632 -9.08 5.30 -2.30
CA ALA A 632 -8.92 5.94 -3.61
C ALA A 632 -7.64 5.49 -4.35
N GLY A 633 -6.50 5.43 -3.66
CA GLY A 633 -5.25 4.95 -4.26
C GLY A 633 -5.27 3.45 -4.59
N ASP A 634 -5.99 2.68 -3.78
CA ASP A 634 -6.23 1.26 -4.01
C ASP A 634 -7.17 1.00 -5.21
N VAL A 635 -8.12 1.91 -5.48
CA VAL A 635 -8.95 1.87 -6.69
C VAL A 635 -8.15 2.26 -7.93
N ALA A 636 -7.29 3.28 -7.83
CA ALA A 636 -6.51 3.79 -8.96
C ALA A 636 -5.45 2.80 -9.44
N TRP A 637 -4.64 2.29 -8.50
CA TRP A 637 -3.57 1.34 -8.81
C TRP A 637 -3.86 -0.03 -8.24
N GLY A 638 -4.06 -0.13 -6.92
CA GLY A 638 -4.28 -1.41 -6.23
C GLY A 638 -3.17 -2.44 -6.46
N TRP A 639 -3.51 -3.71 -6.30
CA TRP A 639 -2.65 -4.87 -6.56
C TRP A 639 -3.41 -5.92 -7.36
N LEU A 640 -2.68 -6.82 -8.03
CA LEU A 640 -3.25 -7.80 -8.97
C LEU A 640 -3.04 -9.22 -8.47
N LEU A 641 -4.05 -10.06 -8.62
CA LEU A 641 -3.97 -11.51 -8.45
C LEU A 641 -4.03 -12.21 -9.80
N GLN A 642 -3.03 -13.02 -10.09
CA GLN A 642 -3.08 -14.01 -11.15
C GLN A 642 -3.29 -15.38 -10.51
N LEU A 643 -4.36 -16.07 -10.88
CA LEU A 643 -4.67 -17.39 -10.35
C LEU A 643 -3.56 -18.39 -10.71
N GLN A 644 -3.33 -19.34 -9.78
CA GLN A 644 -2.29 -20.33 -9.90
C GLN A 644 -2.55 -21.25 -11.10
N GLU A 645 -1.62 -21.23 -12.05
CA GLU A 645 -1.55 -22.21 -13.14
C GLU A 645 -0.40 -23.17 -12.84
N ALA A 646 -0.75 -24.41 -12.48
CA ALA A 646 0.23 -25.47 -12.32
C ALA A 646 0.94 -25.71 -13.66
N ALA A 647 2.27 -25.77 -13.63
CA ALA A 647 3.03 -26.23 -14.79
C ALA A 647 3.09 -27.77 -14.80
N ALA A 648 3.04 -28.38 -15.99
CA ALA A 648 3.39 -29.78 -16.14
C ALA A 648 4.92 -29.99 -15.97
N GLU A 649 5.39 -31.23 -16.14
CA GLU A 649 6.84 -31.50 -16.18
C GLU A 649 7.55 -30.69 -17.28
N ASP A 650 6.89 -30.50 -18.43
CA ASP A 650 7.33 -29.60 -19.49
C ASP A 650 6.59 -28.26 -19.34
N TRP A 651 7.32 -27.16 -19.20
CA TRP A 651 6.74 -25.81 -19.12
C TRP A 651 5.91 -25.43 -20.35
N ARG A 652 6.21 -26.03 -21.52
CA ARG A 652 5.47 -25.84 -22.78
C ARG A 652 4.05 -26.40 -22.73
N LEU A 653 3.84 -27.42 -21.91
CA LEU A 653 2.56 -28.06 -21.70
C LEU A 653 1.97 -27.48 -20.41
N GLY A 654 1.17 -26.42 -20.54
CA GLY A 654 0.40 -25.93 -19.38
C GLY A 654 -0.49 -27.05 -18.82
N ALA A 655 -0.89 -26.96 -17.55
CA ALA A 655 -1.93 -27.85 -17.05
C ALA A 655 -3.20 -27.71 -17.91
N GLU A 656 -3.90 -28.83 -18.12
CA GLU A 656 -5.20 -28.82 -18.81
C GLU A 656 -6.19 -27.86 -18.16
N ARG A 657 -6.07 -27.65 -16.83
CA ARG A 657 -6.88 -26.74 -16.03
C ARG A 657 -6.01 -26.03 -14.99
N PRO A 658 -6.18 -24.72 -14.76
CA PRO A 658 -5.55 -24.05 -13.63
C PRO A 658 -6.00 -24.70 -12.32
N ALA A 659 -5.07 -24.88 -11.39
CA ALA A 659 -5.36 -25.55 -10.14
C ALA A 659 -4.43 -25.03 -9.05
N PRO A 660 -4.95 -24.80 -7.83
CA PRO A 660 -4.13 -24.35 -6.73
C PRO A 660 -3.09 -25.41 -6.33
N LEU A 661 -1.91 -24.96 -5.90
CA LEU A 661 -0.78 -25.85 -5.58
C LEU A 661 -0.56 -25.93 -4.08
N ARG A 662 -0.65 -27.14 -3.51
CA ARG A 662 -0.32 -27.37 -2.10
C ARG A 662 1.20 -27.41 -1.91
N VAL A 663 1.68 -26.72 -0.87
CA VAL A 663 3.10 -26.64 -0.53
C VAL A 663 3.34 -26.80 0.96
N GLU A 664 4.50 -27.36 1.29
CA GLU A 664 5.00 -27.49 2.67
C GLU A 664 5.98 -26.37 3.03
N ALA A 665 6.07 -26.05 4.32
CA ALA A 665 7.04 -25.06 4.79
C ALA A 665 8.47 -25.55 4.49
N GLY A 666 9.27 -24.70 3.85
CA GLY A 666 10.63 -24.99 3.46
C GLY A 666 10.79 -25.73 2.13
N GLN A 667 9.69 -26.09 1.46
CA GLN A 667 9.72 -26.69 0.13
C GLN A 667 10.26 -25.70 -0.90
N TRP A 668 11.14 -26.18 -1.79
CA TRP A 668 11.63 -25.41 -2.93
C TRP A 668 10.66 -25.51 -4.11
N LEU A 669 10.42 -24.36 -4.73
CA LEU A 669 9.53 -24.17 -5.86
C LEU A 669 10.31 -23.54 -7.01
N GLU A 670 9.98 -23.94 -8.23
CA GLU A 670 10.38 -23.25 -9.44
C GLU A 670 9.23 -22.38 -9.94
N VAL A 671 9.54 -21.12 -10.25
CA VAL A 671 8.57 -20.14 -10.72
C VAL A 671 9.04 -19.57 -12.04
N LEU A 672 8.35 -19.92 -13.12
CA LEU A 672 8.54 -19.33 -14.43
C LEU A 672 7.72 -18.05 -14.52
N VAL A 673 8.38 -16.96 -14.90
CA VAL A 673 7.75 -15.67 -15.16
C VAL A 673 8.02 -15.27 -16.59
N GLU A 674 6.97 -14.99 -17.36
CA GLU A 674 7.06 -14.53 -18.75
C GLU A 674 6.59 -13.09 -18.84
N PHE A 675 7.42 -12.21 -19.39
CA PHE A 675 7.06 -10.80 -19.54
C PHE A 675 6.39 -10.59 -20.90
N ILE A 676 5.17 -10.06 -20.86
CA ILE A 676 4.33 -9.84 -22.03
C ILE A 676 4.46 -8.39 -22.45
N ALA A 677 4.70 -8.17 -23.75
CA ALA A 677 4.80 -6.83 -24.34
C ALA A 677 5.78 -5.93 -23.58
N HIS A 678 7.03 -6.38 -23.42
CA HIS A 678 8.09 -5.63 -22.73
C HIS A 678 7.73 -5.25 -21.28
N GLY A 679 7.08 -6.16 -20.56
CA GLY A 679 6.79 -6.00 -19.13
C GLY A 679 5.54 -5.20 -18.81
N ILE A 680 4.75 -4.79 -19.81
CA ILE A 680 3.40 -4.22 -19.60
C ILE A 680 2.51 -5.19 -18.79
N SER A 681 2.75 -6.49 -18.92
CA SER A 681 2.17 -7.53 -18.07
C SER A 681 3.19 -8.66 -17.87
N ALA A 682 2.93 -9.56 -16.92
CA ALA A 682 3.70 -10.78 -16.70
C ALA A 682 2.79 -11.99 -16.50
N HIS A 683 3.24 -13.19 -16.83
CA HIS A 683 2.54 -14.45 -16.57
C HIS A 683 3.39 -15.36 -15.70
N VAL A 684 2.80 -15.88 -14.63
CA VAL A 684 3.51 -16.73 -13.66
C VAL A 684 2.99 -18.16 -13.71
N ARG A 685 3.90 -19.14 -13.76
CA ARG A 685 3.61 -20.56 -13.49
C ARG A 685 4.49 -21.07 -12.37
N VAL A 686 3.93 -21.89 -11.49
CA VAL A 686 4.62 -22.41 -10.31
C VAL A 686 4.54 -23.93 -10.29
N ARG A 687 5.65 -24.59 -9.94
CA ARG A 687 5.70 -26.03 -9.66
C ARG A 687 6.67 -26.36 -8.52
N PRO A 688 6.53 -27.53 -7.88
CA PRO A 688 7.57 -28.08 -7.01
C PRO A 688 8.89 -28.27 -7.77
N GLU A 689 10.03 -28.07 -7.10
CA GLU A 689 11.35 -28.37 -7.67
C GLU A 689 11.47 -29.85 -8.09
N LEU A 690 11.90 -30.10 -9.33
CA LEU A 690 12.12 -31.45 -9.84
C LEU A 690 13.55 -31.92 -9.52
N ALA A 691 13.67 -33.00 -8.73
CA ALA A 691 14.99 -33.54 -8.36
C ALA A 691 15.74 -34.11 -9.59
N GLY A 692 16.94 -33.60 -9.87
CA GLY A 692 17.91 -34.22 -10.78
C GLY A 692 17.76 -33.90 -12.28
N LYS A 693 16.89 -32.97 -12.67
CA LYS A 693 16.82 -32.44 -14.05
C LYS A 693 17.30 -30.98 -14.06
N THR A 694 18.42 -30.71 -14.74
CA THR A 694 18.79 -29.33 -15.12
C THR A 694 17.85 -28.87 -16.25
N SER A 695 17.27 -27.68 -16.12
CA SER A 695 16.29 -27.04 -17.02
C SER A 695 16.85 -26.74 -18.42
N ALA A 696 17.18 -27.77 -19.19
CA ALA A 696 18.01 -27.64 -20.39
C ALA A 696 17.27 -27.25 -21.69
N ASP A 697 15.99 -26.84 -21.64
CA ASP A 697 15.27 -26.39 -22.84
C ASP A 697 14.21 -25.32 -22.48
N ASP A 698 14.68 -24.11 -22.19
CA ASP A 698 13.92 -22.96 -21.67
C ASP A 698 13.29 -22.08 -22.78
N SER A 699 12.65 -22.67 -23.78
CA SER A 699 11.76 -21.88 -24.64
C SER A 699 10.47 -21.56 -23.86
N ALA A 700 10.18 -20.27 -23.72
CA ALA A 700 8.96 -19.75 -23.10
C ALA A 700 7.71 -20.38 -23.78
N PRO A 701 6.81 -21.08 -23.05
CA PRO A 701 5.54 -21.54 -23.59
C PRO A 701 4.79 -20.43 -24.33
N GLY A 702 4.09 -20.80 -25.42
CA GLY A 702 3.04 -19.95 -25.96
C GLY A 702 1.87 -19.82 -24.99
N SER A 703 0.80 -19.17 -25.45
CA SER A 703 -0.49 -19.25 -24.75
C SER A 703 -0.86 -20.73 -24.51
N PRO A 704 -1.43 -21.09 -23.36
CA PRO A 704 -1.87 -22.47 -23.14
C PRO A 704 -2.83 -22.92 -24.25
N GLU A 705 -2.75 -24.18 -24.69
CA GLU A 705 -3.54 -24.65 -25.84
C GLU A 705 -5.04 -24.42 -25.68
N ARG A 706 -5.58 -24.54 -24.46
CA ARG A 706 -6.99 -24.25 -24.14
C ARG A 706 -7.42 -22.81 -24.46
N MET A 707 -6.47 -21.87 -24.54
CA MET A 707 -6.72 -20.46 -24.86
C MET A 707 -6.63 -20.17 -26.37
N HIS A 708 -6.20 -21.12 -27.19
CA HIS A 708 -6.10 -20.93 -28.64
C HIS A 708 -7.49 -20.75 -29.27
N GLY A 709 -7.67 -19.67 -30.02
CA GLY A 709 -8.94 -19.34 -30.69
C GLY A 709 -9.94 -18.59 -29.81
N ILE A 710 -9.69 -18.42 -28.50
CA ILE A 710 -10.50 -17.55 -27.63
C ILE A 710 -10.04 -16.10 -27.83
N GLY A 711 -10.94 -15.23 -28.29
CA GLY A 711 -10.64 -13.80 -28.41
C GLY A 711 -10.37 -13.14 -27.06
N ARG A 712 -9.47 -12.15 -26.99
CA ARG A 712 -9.09 -11.47 -25.74
C ARG A 712 -10.27 -10.86 -24.98
N ALA A 713 -11.23 -10.28 -25.69
CA ALA A 713 -12.46 -9.75 -25.09
C ALA A 713 -13.29 -10.86 -24.44
N ALA A 714 -13.32 -12.04 -25.07
CA ALA A 714 -14.03 -13.19 -24.55
C ALA A 714 -13.38 -13.79 -23.31
N ALA A 715 -12.05 -13.91 -23.32
CA ALA A 715 -11.27 -14.31 -22.16
C ALA A 715 -11.47 -13.36 -20.97
N LYS A 716 -11.45 -12.04 -21.21
CA LYS A 716 -11.70 -11.03 -20.16
C LYS A 716 -13.09 -11.19 -19.54
N GLU A 717 -14.13 -11.27 -20.36
CA GLU A 717 -15.50 -11.44 -19.88
C GLU A 717 -15.69 -12.77 -19.15
N ALA A 718 -15.06 -13.85 -19.62
CA ALA A 718 -15.12 -15.12 -18.93
C ALA A 718 -14.61 -15.03 -17.49
N ASN A 719 -13.51 -14.31 -17.25
CA ASN A 719 -12.88 -14.24 -15.93
C ASN A 719 -13.48 -13.17 -15.01
N GLU A 720 -13.92 -12.03 -15.56
CA GLU A 720 -14.54 -10.94 -14.78
C GLU A 720 -16.01 -11.19 -14.49
N PHE A 721 -16.66 -11.99 -15.34
CA PHE A 721 -18.11 -12.09 -15.32
C PHE A 721 -18.59 -13.55 -15.32
N LEU A 722 -18.34 -14.33 -16.38
CA LEU A 722 -19.00 -15.62 -16.54
C LEU A 722 -18.62 -16.66 -15.47
N LEU A 723 -17.33 -16.81 -15.17
CA LEU A 723 -16.84 -17.71 -14.13
C LEU A 723 -17.36 -17.30 -12.75
N PRO A 724 -17.23 -16.02 -12.33
CA PRO A 724 -17.86 -15.55 -11.10
C PRO A 724 -19.37 -15.80 -11.02
N VAL A 725 -20.12 -15.63 -12.11
CA VAL A 725 -21.56 -15.99 -12.12
C VAL A 725 -21.73 -17.52 -12.00
N ALA A 726 -20.89 -18.32 -12.67
CA ALA A 726 -21.00 -19.78 -12.68
C ALA A 726 -20.77 -20.41 -11.29
N GLY A 727 -19.89 -19.84 -10.46
CA GLY A 727 -19.69 -20.33 -9.09
C GLY A 727 -20.70 -19.80 -8.06
N ASP A 728 -21.67 -18.98 -8.47
CA ASP A 728 -22.64 -18.34 -7.57
C ASP A 728 -23.82 -19.27 -7.23
N HIS A 729 -23.61 -20.16 -6.27
CA HIS A 729 -24.62 -21.15 -5.89
C HIS A 729 -25.92 -20.52 -5.37
N GLU A 730 -25.85 -19.39 -4.67
CA GLU A 730 -27.05 -18.66 -4.20
C GLU A 730 -27.89 -18.15 -5.38
N ARG A 731 -27.24 -17.69 -6.46
CA ARG A 731 -27.93 -17.31 -7.72
C ARG A 731 -28.62 -18.51 -8.33
N HIS A 732 -27.88 -19.60 -8.49
CA HIS A 732 -28.40 -20.79 -9.20
C HIS A 732 -29.50 -21.48 -8.42
N ASP A 733 -29.40 -21.56 -7.10
CA ASP A 733 -30.45 -22.12 -6.25
C ASP A 733 -31.73 -21.27 -6.27
N PHE A 734 -31.61 -19.94 -6.36
CA PHE A 734 -32.75 -19.06 -6.59
C PHE A 734 -33.45 -19.37 -7.91
N TYR A 735 -32.70 -19.42 -9.02
CA TYR A 735 -33.29 -19.68 -10.34
C TYR A 735 -33.90 -21.08 -10.42
N ALA A 736 -33.25 -22.09 -9.86
CA ALA A 736 -33.76 -23.46 -9.84
C ALA A 736 -35.11 -23.55 -9.11
N LYS A 737 -35.22 -22.96 -7.91
CA LYS A 737 -36.49 -22.96 -7.18
C LYS A 737 -37.56 -22.08 -7.84
N ALA A 738 -37.19 -20.93 -8.39
CA ALA A 738 -38.12 -20.09 -9.13
C ALA A 738 -38.68 -20.79 -10.39
N LEU A 739 -37.85 -21.63 -11.05
CA LEU A 739 -38.27 -22.48 -12.15
C LEU A 739 -39.19 -23.63 -11.72
N GLU A 740 -38.91 -24.26 -10.58
CA GLU A 740 -39.80 -25.26 -9.96
C GLU A 740 -41.19 -24.66 -9.69
N GLU A 741 -41.25 -23.48 -9.05
CA GLU A 741 -42.49 -22.74 -8.78
C GLU A 741 -43.25 -22.37 -10.07
N ALA A 742 -42.54 -21.87 -11.08
CA ALA A 742 -43.14 -21.54 -12.37
C ALA A 742 -43.74 -22.78 -13.04
N LYS A 743 -43.02 -23.92 -13.02
CA LYS A 743 -43.50 -25.20 -13.56
C LYS A 743 -44.76 -25.69 -12.84
N GLU A 744 -44.81 -25.59 -11.52
CA GLU A 744 -45.98 -25.99 -10.72
C GLU A 744 -47.22 -25.13 -11.00
N SER A 745 -47.01 -23.84 -11.30
CA SER A 745 -48.11 -22.91 -11.59
C SER A 745 -48.71 -23.09 -13.00
N LEU A 746 -48.00 -23.76 -13.91
CA LEU A 746 -48.51 -24.06 -15.24
C LEU A 746 -49.48 -25.25 -15.16
N SER A 747 -50.72 -25.04 -15.62
CA SER A 747 -51.83 -26.00 -15.53
C SER A 747 -51.67 -27.30 -16.34
N SER A 748 -50.56 -27.50 -17.05
CA SER A 748 -50.32 -28.68 -17.89
C SER A 748 -49.36 -29.68 -17.24
N GLN A 749 -49.81 -30.90 -16.98
CA GLN A 749 -49.01 -32.05 -16.49
C GLN A 749 -48.04 -32.62 -17.57
N GLY A 750 -47.41 -31.78 -18.39
CA GLY A 750 -46.52 -32.17 -19.50
C GLY A 750 -45.27 -31.28 -19.64
N THR A 751 -44.34 -31.70 -20.50
CA THR A 751 -43.02 -31.06 -20.77
C THR A 751 -43.13 -29.59 -21.18
N ALA A 752 -43.18 -28.67 -20.21
CA ALA A 752 -43.12 -27.23 -20.46
C ALA A 752 -41.83 -26.88 -21.22
N ARG A 753 -41.94 -25.97 -22.19
CA ARG A 753 -40.81 -25.47 -22.97
C ARG A 753 -40.20 -24.25 -22.27
N LEU A 754 -38.90 -24.32 -22.03
CA LEU A 754 -38.12 -23.27 -21.41
C LEU A 754 -37.22 -22.59 -22.44
N LEU A 755 -37.29 -21.26 -22.50
CA LEU A 755 -36.31 -20.45 -23.22
C LEU A 755 -35.39 -19.76 -22.20
N ASP A 756 -34.12 -20.18 -22.15
CA ASP A 756 -33.14 -19.60 -21.23
C ASP A 756 -32.31 -18.52 -21.92
N CYS A 757 -32.61 -17.28 -21.57
CA CYS A 757 -31.92 -16.07 -22.03
C CYS A 757 -30.93 -15.52 -20.98
N SER A 758 -30.53 -16.33 -19.99
CA SER A 758 -29.42 -16.00 -19.08
C SER A 758 -28.07 -16.02 -19.79
N ALA A 759 -27.07 -15.28 -19.29
CA ALA A 759 -25.76 -15.24 -19.94
C ALA A 759 -25.04 -16.59 -20.00
N LEU A 760 -25.31 -17.48 -19.04
CA LEU A 760 -24.62 -18.76 -18.91
C LEU A 760 -25.43 -19.96 -19.41
N GLY A 761 -26.76 -19.87 -19.48
CA GLY A 761 -27.62 -21.03 -19.75
C GLY A 761 -27.70 -22.05 -18.60
N LEU A 762 -27.14 -21.75 -17.42
CA LEU A 762 -27.10 -22.68 -16.27
C LEU A 762 -28.49 -22.96 -15.66
N PRO A 763 -29.39 -21.96 -15.48
CA PRO A 763 -30.76 -22.23 -15.04
C PRO A 763 -31.47 -23.25 -15.94
N GLY A 764 -31.36 -23.08 -17.26
CA GLY A 764 -31.95 -23.95 -18.25
C GLY A 764 -31.29 -25.32 -18.33
N LEU A 765 -29.97 -25.39 -18.13
CA LEU A 765 -29.26 -26.67 -18.02
C LEU A 765 -29.76 -27.51 -16.83
N ALA A 766 -29.96 -26.89 -15.66
CA ALA A 766 -30.54 -27.60 -14.51
C ALA A 766 -31.99 -28.02 -14.75
N ALA A 767 -32.80 -27.13 -15.33
CA ALA A 767 -34.17 -27.45 -15.71
C ALA A 767 -34.24 -28.63 -16.69
N ALA A 768 -33.32 -28.68 -17.66
CA ALA A 768 -33.23 -29.76 -18.64
C ALA A 768 -32.90 -31.12 -18.00
N ARG A 769 -31.95 -31.14 -17.06
CA ARG A 769 -31.66 -32.34 -16.26
C ARG A 769 -32.91 -32.84 -15.53
N ASP A 770 -33.75 -31.93 -15.06
CA ASP A 770 -34.99 -32.23 -14.34
C ASP A 770 -36.19 -32.47 -15.30
N GLY A 771 -35.91 -32.70 -16.59
CA GLY A 771 -36.85 -33.20 -17.60
C GLY A 771 -37.63 -32.14 -18.38
N LEU A 772 -37.24 -30.86 -18.31
CA LEU A 772 -37.81 -29.80 -19.15
C LEU A 772 -37.16 -29.78 -20.54
N ARG A 773 -37.93 -29.44 -21.59
CA ARG A 773 -37.35 -29.15 -22.90
C ARG A 773 -36.83 -27.72 -22.89
N ALA A 774 -35.53 -27.53 -22.99
CA ALA A 774 -34.91 -26.21 -22.89
C ALA A 774 -34.23 -25.79 -24.20
N VAL A 775 -34.30 -24.49 -24.50
CA VAL A 775 -33.48 -23.81 -25.51
C VAL A 775 -32.56 -22.85 -24.76
N LEU A 776 -31.25 -23.11 -24.80
CA LEU A 776 -30.24 -22.30 -24.14
C LEU A 776 -29.65 -21.31 -25.14
N MET A 777 -29.59 -20.03 -24.75
CA MET A 777 -29.08 -18.94 -25.58
C MET A 777 -27.82 -18.30 -24.99
N PRO A 778 -26.67 -19.02 -24.97
CA PRO A 778 -25.42 -18.44 -24.52
C PRO A 778 -24.97 -17.32 -25.47
N ARG A 779 -24.17 -16.39 -24.93
CA ARG A 779 -23.75 -15.19 -25.64
C ARG A 779 -22.87 -15.47 -26.88
N TRP A 780 -21.99 -16.48 -26.85
CA TRP A 780 -20.97 -16.75 -27.89
C TRP A 780 -20.78 -18.24 -28.21
N ASP A 781 -20.25 -18.52 -29.40
CA ASP A 781 -20.02 -19.88 -29.94
C ASP A 781 -19.17 -20.78 -29.04
N HIS A 782 -18.09 -20.24 -28.46
CA HIS A 782 -17.22 -21.04 -27.60
C HIS A 782 -17.92 -21.46 -26.30
N LEU A 783 -18.76 -20.58 -25.75
CA LEU A 783 -19.57 -20.91 -24.59
C LEU A 783 -20.65 -21.95 -24.93
N ALA A 784 -21.26 -21.85 -26.10
CA ALA A 784 -22.20 -22.85 -26.59
C ALA A 784 -21.55 -24.22 -26.76
N ALA A 785 -20.30 -24.28 -27.22
CA ALA A 785 -19.55 -25.54 -27.30
C ALA A 785 -19.36 -26.17 -25.91
N VAL A 786 -18.98 -25.37 -24.89
CA VAL A 786 -18.86 -25.84 -23.51
C VAL A 786 -20.19 -26.39 -22.98
N LEU A 787 -21.30 -25.69 -23.21
CA LEU A 787 -22.63 -26.17 -22.81
C LEU A 787 -23.05 -27.45 -23.51
N LYS A 788 -22.79 -27.59 -24.83
CA LYS A 788 -23.08 -28.81 -25.59
C LYS A 788 -22.31 -30.01 -25.04
N GLU A 789 -21.02 -29.83 -24.78
CA GLU A 789 -20.20 -30.87 -24.17
C GLU A 789 -20.72 -31.26 -22.78
N MET A 790 -21.14 -30.28 -21.96
CA MET A 790 -21.72 -30.57 -20.65
C MET A 790 -23.03 -31.36 -20.74
N LEU A 791 -23.88 -31.05 -21.73
CA LEU A 791 -25.10 -31.82 -22.00
C LEU A 791 -24.77 -33.26 -22.38
N GLU A 792 -23.83 -33.45 -23.31
CA GLU A 792 -23.37 -34.76 -23.78
C GLU A 792 -22.74 -35.59 -22.66
N ALA A 793 -21.80 -35.01 -21.90
CA ALA A 793 -21.07 -35.67 -20.82
C ALA A 793 -22.00 -36.14 -19.68
N GLN A 794 -23.14 -35.48 -19.49
CA GLN A 794 -24.10 -35.76 -18.43
C GLN A 794 -25.35 -36.50 -18.93
N GLY A 795 -25.39 -36.87 -20.22
CA GLY A 795 -26.50 -37.61 -20.82
C GLY A 795 -27.83 -36.83 -20.84
N ILE A 796 -27.79 -35.50 -20.85
CA ILE A 796 -28.97 -34.64 -20.88
C ILE A 796 -29.41 -34.48 -22.34
N ASN A 797 -30.59 -35.02 -22.66
CA ASN A 797 -31.15 -35.02 -24.02
C ASN A 797 -32.31 -34.02 -24.14
N GLY A 798 -32.66 -33.62 -25.37
CA GLY A 798 -33.82 -32.76 -25.64
C GLY A 798 -33.61 -31.28 -25.30
N THR A 799 -32.34 -30.84 -25.23
CA THR A 799 -31.96 -29.44 -25.05
C THR A 799 -31.23 -28.92 -26.29
N GLU A 800 -31.61 -27.74 -26.76
CA GLU A 800 -31.02 -27.08 -27.91
C GLU A 800 -30.13 -25.92 -27.42
N VAL A 801 -28.92 -25.78 -27.98
CA VAL A 801 -27.99 -24.69 -27.63
C VAL A 801 -27.70 -23.87 -28.88
N LEU A 802 -28.12 -22.61 -28.86
CA LEU A 802 -28.12 -21.72 -30.03
C LEU A 802 -27.43 -20.40 -29.70
N THR A 803 -26.50 -19.99 -30.56
CA THR A 803 -25.81 -18.70 -30.47
C THR A 803 -26.43 -17.73 -31.44
N ALA A 804 -27.37 -16.94 -30.95
CA ALA A 804 -28.16 -16.06 -31.78
C ALA A 804 -28.72 -14.91 -30.95
N ASP A 805 -28.82 -13.73 -31.54
CA ASP A 805 -29.68 -12.69 -30.96
C ASP A 805 -31.14 -13.18 -31.02
N PRO A 806 -31.88 -13.19 -29.90
CA PRO A 806 -33.29 -13.54 -29.89
C PRO A 806 -34.12 -12.77 -30.92
N ARG A 807 -33.67 -11.56 -31.29
CA ARG A 807 -34.31 -10.68 -32.27
C ARG A 807 -34.10 -11.08 -33.73
N GLU A 808 -33.11 -11.93 -34.00
CA GLU A 808 -32.69 -12.26 -35.36
C GLU A 808 -33.16 -13.66 -35.80
N MET A 809 -33.63 -14.51 -34.88
CA MET A 809 -33.87 -15.93 -35.16
C MET A 809 -35.20 -16.48 -34.59
N PHE A 810 -36.29 -15.72 -34.71
CA PHE A 810 -37.63 -16.13 -34.24
C PHE A 810 -38.12 -17.46 -34.83
N ASP A 811 -37.98 -17.65 -36.14
CA ASP A 811 -38.46 -18.85 -36.84
C ASP A 811 -37.59 -20.10 -36.59
N ILE A 812 -36.37 -19.90 -36.08
CA ILE A 812 -35.37 -20.97 -35.87
C ILE A 812 -35.36 -21.44 -34.41
N LEU A 813 -35.55 -20.52 -33.46
CA LEU A 813 -35.62 -20.84 -32.03
C LEU A 813 -36.85 -21.70 -31.70
N MET A 814 -37.97 -21.45 -32.37
CA MET A 814 -39.23 -22.13 -32.14
C MET A 814 -39.97 -22.34 -33.48
N PRO A 815 -39.68 -23.43 -34.22
CA PRO A 815 -40.30 -23.69 -35.51
C PRO A 815 -41.82 -23.87 -35.40
N GLU A 816 -42.54 -23.59 -36.49
CA GLU A 816 -44.00 -23.83 -36.65
C GLU A 816 -44.92 -23.04 -35.67
N GLY A 817 -44.48 -21.87 -35.20
CA GLY A 817 -45.30 -21.01 -34.33
C GLY A 817 -45.37 -21.50 -32.87
N GLU A 818 -44.49 -22.43 -32.49
CA GLU A 818 -44.31 -22.82 -31.10
C GLU A 818 -43.85 -21.62 -30.26
N LYS A 819 -44.27 -21.56 -28.99
CA LYS A 819 -43.90 -20.50 -28.04
C LYS A 819 -43.49 -21.12 -26.70
N ALA A 820 -42.57 -20.48 -26.01
CA ALA A 820 -42.09 -20.89 -24.69
C ALA A 820 -43.20 -20.74 -23.64
N ASP A 821 -43.24 -21.69 -22.70
CA ASP A 821 -44.09 -21.62 -21.50
C ASP A 821 -43.41 -20.78 -20.42
N ILE A 822 -42.08 -20.89 -20.33
CA ILE A 822 -41.26 -20.18 -19.37
C ILE A 822 -40.10 -19.51 -20.11
N VAL A 823 -39.83 -18.26 -19.79
CA VAL A 823 -38.62 -17.54 -20.20
C VAL A 823 -37.80 -17.22 -18.96
N VAL A 824 -36.53 -17.62 -18.95
CA VAL A 824 -35.56 -17.18 -17.93
C VAL A 824 -34.82 -15.97 -18.46
N LEU A 825 -34.81 -14.91 -17.66
CA LEU A 825 -33.99 -13.72 -17.88
C LEU A 825 -33.16 -13.50 -16.62
N GLU A 826 -31.95 -12.97 -16.76
CA GLU A 826 -31.20 -12.47 -15.61
C GLU A 826 -31.35 -10.96 -15.46
N PRO A 827 -32.18 -10.45 -14.53
CA PRO A 827 -32.17 -9.04 -14.21
C PRO A 827 -31.05 -8.76 -13.20
N PRO A 828 -30.50 -7.54 -13.16
CA PRO A 828 -30.01 -6.66 -14.22
C PRO A 828 -28.47 -6.60 -14.23
N GLY A 829 -27.89 -6.03 -15.29
CA GLY A 829 -26.43 -5.91 -15.42
C GLY A 829 -25.76 -7.03 -16.21
N THR A 830 -26.52 -8.07 -16.56
CA THR A 830 -26.11 -9.09 -17.54
C THR A 830 -26.68 -8.73 -18.92
N PRO A 831 -25.95 -7.98 -19.78
CA PRO A 831 -26.47 -7.67 -21.10
C PRO A 831 -26.49 -8.92 -21.98
N LEU A 832 -27.65 -9.25 -22.54
CA LEU A 832 -27.80 -10.32 -23.53
C LEU A 832 -27.56 -9.74 -24.93
N HIS A 833 -26.52 -10.21 -25.62
CA HIS A 833 -26.03 -9.61 -26.89
C HIS A 833 -25.80 -8.10 -26.79
N GLY A 834 -25.32 -7.67 -25.62
CA GLY A 834 -25.09 -6.26 -25.37
C GLY A 834 -26.34 -5.47 -25.06
N LEU A 835 -27.54 -6.05 -24.88
CA LEU A 835 -28.78 -5.34 -24.53
C LEU A 835 -29.25 -5.64 -23.11
N SER A 836 -29.89 -4.66 -22.44
CA SER A 836 -30.50 -4.95 -21.14
C SER A 836 -31.71 -5.89 -21.29
N PRO A 837 -31.94 -6.80 -20.33
CA PRO A 837 -33.08 -7.70 -20.33
C PRO A 837 -34.44 -6.98 -20.46
N PHE A 838 -34.56 -5.77 -19.92
CA PHE A 838 -35.77 -4.97 -20.01
C PHE A 838 -36.08 -4.48 -21.43
N ALA A 839 -35.08 -4.32 -22.30
CA ALA A 839 -35.32 -3.96 -23.70
C ALA A 839 -35.72 -5.14 -24.57
N LEU A 840 -35.23 -6.35 -24.23
CA LEU A 840 -35.51 -7.56 -25.00
C LEU A 840 -36.87 -8.17 -24.64
N LEU A 841 -37.26 -8.10 -23.37
CA LEU A 841 -38.47 -8.74 -22.87
C LEU A 841 -39.76 -8.38 -23.64
N PRO A 842 -40.03 -7.12 -24.03
CA PRO A 842 -41.22 -6.80 -24.84
C PRO A 842 -41.27 -7.55 -26.18
N GLN A 843 -40.12 -7.71 -26.84
CA GLN A 843 -40.05 -8.43 -28.12
C GLN A 843 -40.16 -9.95 -27.92
N ILE A 844 -39.46 -10.50 -26.93
CA ILE A 844 -39.58 -11.91 -26.53
C ILE A 844 -41.04 -12.25 -26.19
N ARG A 845 -41.73 -11.37 -25.44
CA ARG A 845 -43.13 -11.58 -25.07
C ARG A 845 -44.05 -11.64 -26.29
N LYS A 846 -43.86 -10.73 -27.23
CA LYS A 846 -44.66 -10.65 -28.45
C LYS A 846 -44.45 -11.89 -29.33
N GLU A 847 -43.20 -12.31 -29.51
CA GLU A 847 -42.82 -13.22 -30.59
C GLU A 847 -42.51 -14.65 -30.10
N LEU A 848 -41.98 -14.83 -28.88
CA LEU A 848 -41.46 -16.11 -28.38
C LEU A 848 -42.18 -16.68 -27.14
N LEU A 849 -42.87 -15.85 -26.34
CA LEU A 849 -43.57 -16.31 -25.12
C LEU A 849 -45.07 -16.50 -25.37
N LYS A 850 -45.66 -17.54 -24.77
CA LYS A 850 -47.12 -17.74 -24.75
C LYS A 850 -47.85 -16.61 -24.01
N ALA A 851 -49.14 -16.43 -24.30
CA ALA A 851 -49.94 -15.38 -23.65
C ALA A 851 -50.06 -15.55 -22.14
N ASP A 852 -50.13 -16.81 -21.68
CA ASP A 852 -50.10 -17.26 -20.28
C ASP A 852 -48.70 -17.69 -19.81
N GLY A 853 -47.68 -17.46 -20.64
CA GLY A 853 -46.31 -17.81 -20.33
C GLY A 853 -45.70 -16.93 -19.24
N LEU A 854 -44.78 -17.52 -18.47
CA LEU A 854 -44.19 -16.91 -17.29
C LEU A 854 -42.75 -16.46 -17.54
N VAL A 855 -42.35 -15.39 -16.86
CA VAL A 855 -40.97 -14.91 -16.80
C VAL A 855 -40.39 -15.27 -15.43
N VAL A 856 -39.18 -15.80 -15.44
CA VAL A 856 -38.39 -16.10 -14.25
C VAL A 856 -37.14 -15.22 -14.26
N PRO A 857 -36.92 -14.38 -13.24
CA PRO A 857 -37.77 -14.14 -12.06
C PRO A 857 -39.08 -13.41 -12.42
N GLY A 858 -40.09 -13.53 -11.55
CA GLY A 858 -41.41 -12.96 -11.81
C GLY A 858 -41.50 -11.45 -11.61
N SER A 859 -40.63 -10.88 -10.77
CA SER A 859 -40.54 -9.44 -10.57
C SER A 859 -39.15 -9.00 -10.15
N ALA A 860 -38.89 -7.69 -10.27
CA ALA A 860 -37.65 -7.05 -9.84
C ALA A 860 -37.95 -5.71 -9.17
N CYS A 861 -37.10 -5.27 -8.26
CA CYS A 861 -37.15 -3.93 -7.70
C CYS A 861 -35.78 -3.25 -7.69
N LEU A 862 -35.75 -1.98 -8.10
CA LEU A 862 -34.64 -1.09 -7.80
C LEU A 862 -34.78 -0.60 -6.36
N GLU A 863 -33.92 -1.10 -5.49
CA GLU A 863 -33.77 -0.67 -4.10
C GLU A 863 -32.74 0.45 -4.04
N LEU A 864 -32.98 1.53 -3.28
CA LEU A 864 -31.98 2.56 -3.04
C LEU A 864 -32.04 3.12 -1.63
N GLY A 865 -30.91 3.68 -1.19
CA GLY A 865 -30.82 4.42 0.06
C GLY A 865 -29.77 5.53 0.01
N LEU A 866 -29.79 6.37 1.04
CA LEU A 866 -28.86 7.48 1.22
C LEU A 866 -27.68 7.03 2.05
N VAL A 867 -26.46 7.36 1.60
CA VAL A 867 -25.23 6.96 2.27
C VAL A 867 -24.35 8.16 2.61
N GLU A 868 -23.73 8.05 3.79
CA GLU A 868 -22.60 8.87 4.20
C GLU A 868 -21.29 8.12 3.90
N SER A 869 -20.44 8.72 3.07
CA SER A 869 -19.11 8.19 2.75
C SER A 869 -18.26 9.27 2.07
N GLU A 870 -17.25 9.75 2.77
CA GLU A 870 -16.25 10.63 2.15
C GLU A 870 -15.48 9.89 1.05
N GLU A 871 -15.17 8.60 1.23
CA GLU A 871 -14.48 7.78 0.24
C GLU A 871 -15.24 7.67 -1.08
N LEU A 872 -16.57 7.55 -1.05
CA LEU A 872 -17.37 7.62 -2.28
C LEU A 872 -17.32 9.02 -2.90
N SER A 873 -17.38 10.08 -2.09
CA SER A 873 -17.34 11.45 -2.63
C SER A 873 -16.01 11.75 -3.35
N TYR A 874 -14.90 11.18 -2.87
CA TYR A 874 -13.57 11.27 -3.49
C TYR A 874 -13.49 10.62 -4.88
N MET A 875 -14.39 9.69 -5.21
CA MET A 875 -14.41 9.05 -6.54
C MET A 875 -15.01 9.92 -7.64
N PHE A 876 -15.94 10.81 -7.29
CA PHE A 876 -16.69 11.62 -8.25
C PHE A 876 -16.30 13.09 -8.22
N SER A 877 -15.48 13.48 -7.24
CA SER A 877 -15.20 14.88 -6.97
C SER A 877 -13.96 15.11 -6.13
N ILE A 878 -13.66 16.40 -5.94
CA ILE A 878 -12.73 16.91 -4.95
C ILE A 878 -13.59 17.63 -3.90
N PRO A 879 -14.08 16.97 -2.83
CA PRO A 879 -15.19 17.48 -2.00
C PRO A 879 -15.01 18.90 -1.47
N ARG A 880 -13.76 19.30 -1.17
CA ARG A 880 -13.41 20.64 -0.70
C ARG A 880 -12.87 21.58 -1.77
N GLY A 881 -12.73 21.09 -3.01
CA GLY A 881 -12.21 21.84 -4.14
C GLY A 881 -10.70 22.13 -4.08
N HIS A 882 -9.99 21.69 -3.05
CA HIS A 882 -8.56 21.94 -2.90
C HIS A 882 -7.80 20.69 -2.44
N TRP A 883 -6.53 20.64 -2.78
CA TRP A 883 -5.54 19.78 -2.14
C TRP A 883 -4.42 20.67 -1.59
N GLN A 884 -4.31 20.72 -0.25
CA GLN A 884 -3.51 21.71 0.46
C GLN A 884 -3.79 23.15 -0.05
N GLU A 885 -2.78 23.89 -0.49
CA GLU A 885 -2.92 25.23 -1.07
C GLU A 885 -3.41 25.26 -2.53
N VAL A 886 -3.41 24.11 -3.22
CA VAL A 886 -3.75 24.03 -4.65
C VAL A 886 -5.27 23.97 -4.83
N ASP A 887 -5.82 24.95 -5.52
CA ASP A 887 -7.22 25.03 -5.93
C ASP A 887 -7.47 24.09 -7.14
N LEU A 888 -8.28 23.06 -6.93
CA LEU A 888 -8.69 22.10 -7.95
C LEU A 888 -10.19 22.18 -8.28
N THR A 889 -10.85 23.27 -7.91
CA THR A 889 -12.30 23.48 -8.12
C THR A 889 -12.73 23.38 -9.58
N VAL A 890 -11.83 23.65 -10.53
CA VAL A 890 -12.02 23.48 -11.99
C VAL A 890 -12.55 22.08 -12.33
N TRP A 891 -12.09 21.04 -11.63
CA TRP A 891 -12.52 19.66 -11.87
C TRP A 891 -13.95 19.41 -11.42
N ASN A 892 -14.36 20.00 -10.31
CA ASN A 892 -15.74 19.92 -9.83
C ASN A 892 -16.70 20.72 -10.74
N GLU A 893 -16.25 21.89 -11.21
CA GLU A 893 -16.99 22.72 -12.18
C GLU A 893 -17.25 21.92 -13.47
N GLU A 894 -16.22 21.23 -13.97
CA GLU A 894 -16.32 20.40 -15.15
C GLU A 894 -17.19 19.16 -14.92
N ALA A 895 -17.03 18.47 -13.79
CA ALA A 895 -17.87 17.32 -13.43
C ALA A 895 -19.36 17.69 -13.37
N ARG A 896 -19.69 18.88 -12.83
CA ARG A 896 -21.05 19.44 -12.87
C ARG A 896 -21.52 19.74 -14.28
N ARG A 897 -20.67 20.39 -15.09
CA ARG A 897 -20.99 20.75 -16.47
C ARG A 897 -21.30 19.52 -17.32
N GLN A 898 -20.59 18.42 -17.09
CA GLN A 898 -20.83 17.13 -17.76
C GLN A 898 -21.96 16.30 -17.14
N GLY A 899 -22.54 16.75 -16.02
CA GLY A 899 -23.64 16.05 -15.34
C GLY A 899 -23.22 14.79 -14.59
N VAL A 900 -21.93 14.62 -14.26
CA VAL A 900 -21.38 13.44 -13.55
C VAL A 900 -22.11 13.18 -12.23
N LEU A 901 -22.48 14.25 -11.51
CA LEU A 901 -23.16 14.17 -10.21
C LEU A 901 -24.68 13.89 -10.30
N THR A 902 -25.22 13.83 -11.51
CA THR A 902 -26.67 13.67 -11.75
C THR A 902 -27.03 12.33 -12.35
N GLN A 903 -26.02 11.45 -12.54
CA GLN A 903 -26.17 10.15 -13.15
C GLN A 903 -25.95 9.04 -12.14
N LEU A 904 -26.74 7.98 -12.25
CA LEU A 904 -26.45 6.70 -11.61
C LEU A 904 -25.39 5.96 -12.43
N VAL A 905 -24.19 5.82 -11.87
CA VAL A 905 -23.07 5.16 -12.53
C VAL A 905 -22.86 3.78 -11.90
N PRO A 906 -22.71 2.70 -12.69
CA PRO A 906 -22.38 1.38 -12.14
C PRO A 906 -20.98 1.40 -11.51
N TYR A 907 -20.89 0.94 -10.26
CA TYR A 907 -19.69 0.91 -9.43
C TYR A 907 -19.54 -0.45 -8.72
N THR A 908 -19.80 -1.53 -9.45
CA THR A 908 -20.00 -2.89 -8.96
C THR A 908 -18.85 -3.41 -8.10
N LYS A 909 -17.62 -3.32 -8.59
CA LYS A 909 -16.43 -3.97 -8.02
C LYS A 909 -16.04 -3.48 -6.62
N TRP A 910 -16.44 -2.26 -6.27
CA TRP A 910 -15.96 -1.56 -5.08
C TRP A 910 -17.07 -1.31 -4.05
N LEU A 911 -18.25 -1.92 -4.23
CA LEU A 911 -19.31 -2.02 -3.24
C LEU A 911 -19.60 -3.48 -2.94
N GLY A 912 -20.26 -3.74 -1.81
CA GLY A 912 -20.54 -5.10 -1.35
C GLY A 912 -19.74 -5.49 -0.11
N SER A 913 -19.88 -6.76 0.29
CA SER A 913 -19.35 -7.25 1.56
C SER A 913 -17.83 -7.42 1.55
N HIS A 914 -17.23 -7.59 0.37
CA HIS A 914 -15.79 -7.77 0.17
C HIS A 914 -15.03 -6.47 -0.12
N SER A 915 -15.72 -5.34 -0.30
CA SER A 915 -15.08 -4.04 -0.54
C SER A 915 -14.55 -3.41 0.75
N SER A 916 -13.37 -2.77 0.70
CA SER A 916 -12.83 -1.99 1.83
C SER A 916 -13.49 -0.62 2.01
N LEU A 917 -14.38 -0.22 1.09
CA LEU A 917 -15.12 1.03 1.14
C LEU A 917 -15.85 1.21 2.48
N ARG A 918 -15.62 2.35 3.12
CA ARG A 918 -16.32 2.75 4.36
C ARG A 918 -17.50 3.64 4.01
N TYR A 919 -18.68 3.17 4.35
CA TYR A 919 -19.92 3.93 4.21
C TYR A 919 -20.94 3.52 5.28
N ARG A 920 -21.92 4.40 5.51
CA ARG A 920 -23.01 4.19 6.46
C ARG A 920 -24.34 4.55 5.80
N TRP A 921 -25.36 3.71 5.98
CA TRP A 921 -26.71 4.00 5.52
C TRP A 921 -27.36 5.04 6.44
N LEU A 922 -27.71 6.21 5.89
CA LEU A 922 -28.52 7.23 6.57
C LEU A 922 -30.01 6.98 6.35
N SER A 923 -30.37 6.33 5.24
CA SER A 923 -31.67 5.68 5.04
C SER A 923 -31.43 4.22 4.64
N PRO A 924 -32.26 3.27 5.09
CA PRO A 924 -32.18 1.90 4.60
C PRO A 924 -32.46 1.86 3.10
N PRO A 925 -31.95 0.84 2.38
CA PRO A 925 -32.37 0.56 1.02
C PRO A 925 -33.86 0.26 0.98
N GLU A 926 -34.62 1.02 0.20
CA GLU A 926 -36.06 0.85 0.00
C GLU A 926 -36.38 0.63 -1.47
N CYS A 927 -37.38 -0.20 -1.74
CA CYS A 927 -37.87 -0.48 -3.09
C CYS A 927 -38.55 0.77 -3.68
N ILE A 928 -37.93 1.44 -4.65
CA ILE A 928 -38.47 2.68 -5.24
C ILE A 928 -39.18 2.46 -6.58
N TYR A 929 -38.79 1.43 -7.32
CA TYR A 929 -39.32 1.10 -8.63
C TYR A 929 -39.46 -0.42 -8.76
N HIS A 930 -40.68 -0.90 -8.56
CA HIS A 930 -41.04 -2.30 -8.68
C HIS A 930 -41.55 -2.59 -10.09
N VAL A 931 -41.04 -3.66 -10.69
CA VAL A 931 -41.43 -4.13 -12.03
C VAL A 931 -41.96 -5.54 -11.92
N ASP A 932 -43.21 -5.73 -12.30
CA ASP A 932 -43.75 -7.06 -12.60
C ASP A 932 -43.27 -7.49 -13.99
N LEU A 933 -42.37 -8.46 -14.04
CA LEU A 933 -41.77 -8.93 -15.28
C LEU A 933 -42.77 -9.77 -16.10
N ASN A 934 -43.78 -10.38 -15.46
CA ASN A 934 -44.86 -11.08 -16.14
C ASN A 934 -45.82 -10.11 -16.85
N ALA A 935 -45.98 -8.88 -16.33
CA ALA A 935 -46.79 -7.84 -16.96
C ALA A 935 -45.99 -6.90 -17.89
N TYR A 936 -44.65 -6.86 -17.77
CA TYR A 936 -43.83 -5.91 -18.51
C TYR A 936 -43.93 -6.07 -20.03
N GLY A 937 -44.18 -4.94 -20.73
CA GLY A 937 -44.31 -4.91 -22.19
C GLY A 937 -45.66 -5.38 -22.75
N THR A 938 -46.66 -5.67 -21.90
CA THR A 938 -48.01 -6.10 -22.35
C THR A 938 -48.92 -4.95 -22.82
N GLY A 939 -48.64 -3.72 -22.38
CA GLY A 939 -49.44 -2.52 -22.68
C GLY A 939 -48.60 -1.36 -23.22
N PRO A 940 -49.24 -0.22 -23.56
CA PRO A 940 -48.52 0.97 -24.00
C PRO A 940 -47.54 1.41 -22.91
N MET A 941 -46.25 1.50 -23.25
CA MET A 941 -45.25 1.94 -22.28
C MET A 941 -45.36 3.45 -22.05
N THR A 942 -45.41 3.84 -20.77
CA THR A 942 -45.22 5.23 -20.36
C THR A 942 -43.82 5.68 -20.77
N LYS A 943 -43.71 6.73 -21.59
CA LYS A 943 -42.40 7.21 -22.07
C LYS A 943 -41.53 7.75 -20.93
N GLU A 944 -42.15 8.42 -19.98
CA GLU A 944 -41.53 9.00 -18.80
C GLU A 944 -42.55 9.03 -17.66
N GLU A 945 -42.14 8.57 -16.48
CA GLU A 945 -42.91 8.64 -15.24
C GLU A 945 -42.10 9.37 -14.18
N THR A 946 -42.70 10.33 -13.49
CA THR A 946 -42.08 11.05 -12.39
C THR A 946 -42.94 10.92 -11.14
N PHE A 947 -42.32 10.55 -10.02
CA PHE A 947 -42.98 10.42 -8.73
C PHE A 947 -42.01 10.79 -7.59
N VAL A 948 -42.56 11.00 -6.39
CA VAL A 948 -41.78 11.29 -5.18
C VAL A 948 -41.81 10.08 -4.25
N ARG A 949 -40.68 9.80 -3.60
CA ARG A 949 -40.53 8.80 -2.54
C ARG A 949 -40.00 9.47 -1.28
N GLU A 950 -40.64 9.19 -0.16
CA GLU A 950 -40.24 9.68 1.16
C GLU A 950 -39.31 8.64 1.81
N LEU A 951 -38.01 8.93 1.89
CA LEU A 951 -37.03 8.04 2.52
C LEU A 951 -36.87 8.38 3.99
N ARG A 952 -37.02 7.39 4.87
CA ARG A 952 -36.85 7.59 6.31
C ARG A 952 -35.38 7.73 6.68
N VAL A 953 -35.04 8.78 7.42
CA VAL A 953 -33.69 8.99 7.96
C VAL A 953 -33.56 8.26 9.29
N VAL A 954 -32.68 7.26 9.36
CA VAL A 954 -32.49 6.41 10.54
C VAL A 954 -31.36 6.88 11.45
N GLU A 955 -30.44 7.69 10.93
CA GLU A 955 -29.29 8.22 11.66
C GLU A 955 -28.96 9.67 11.25
N ASP A 956 -28.37 10.44 12.18
CA ASP A 956 -27.83 11.77 11.87
C ASP A 956 -26.58 11.63 10.99
N GLY A 957 -26.40 12.51 10.00
CA GLY A 957 -25.21 12.49 9.15
C GLY A 957 -25.29 13.40 7.93
N GLN A 958 -24.31 13.24 7.05
CA GLN A 958 -24.11 13.99 5.81
C GLN A 958 -24.27 13.06 4.60
N VAL A 959 -25.27 13.30 3.74
CA VAL A 959 -25.48 12.51 2.54
C VAL A 959 -24.43 12.88 1.50
N HIS A 960 -23.61 11.90 1.14
CA HIS A 960 -22.58 12.02 0.11
C HIS A 960 -22.99 11.36 -1.20
N ALA A 961 -23.81 10.30 -1.14
CA ALA A 961 -24.28 9.61 -2.33
C ALA A 961 -25.65 8.95 -2.12
N ILE A 962 -26.31 8.66 -3.23
CA ILE A 962 -27.40 7.69 -3.35
C ILE A 962 -26.78 6.40 -3.88
N VAL A 963 -27.04 5.29 -3.20
CA VAL A 963 -26.64 3.95 -3.67
C VAL A 963 -27.90 3.18 -4.00
N ALA A 964 -27.96 2.68 -5.22
CA ALA A 964 -29.06 1.88 -5.73
C ALA A 964 -28.57 0.51 -6.21
N ARG A 965 -29.43 -0.49 -6.11
CA ARG A 965 -29.16 -1.86 -6.54
C ARG A 965 -30.46 -2.56 -6.84
N TRP A 966 -30.40 -3.58 -7.68
CA TRP A 966 -31.59 -4.37 -7.97
C TRP A 966 -31.68 -5.59 -7.08
N ALA A 967 -32.91 -5.93 -6.70
CA ALA A 967 -33.30 -7.21 -6.15
C ALA A 967 -34.33 -7.85 -7.09
N VAL A 968 -34.36 -9.17 -7.14
CA VAL A 968 -35.26 -9.96 -7.96
C VAL A 968 -36.01 -10.95 -7.10
N PHE A 969 -37.24 -11.28 -7.50
CA PHE A 969 -38.18 -12.01 -6.67
C PHE A 969 -38.86 -13.13 -7.45
N SER A 970 -38.98 -14.29 -6.80
CA SER A 970 -39.93 -15.35 -7.16
C SER A 970 -41.16 -15.26 -6.25
N SER A 971 -42.05 -16.25 -6.32
CA SER A 971 -43.21 -16.30 -5.41
C SER A 971 -42.82 -16.52 -3.94
N SER A 972 -41.65 -17.12 -3.69
CA SER A 972 -41.21 -17.47 -2.33
C SER A 972 -39.80 -16.99 -1.96
N GLN A 973 -39.03 -16.43 -2.89
CA GLN A 973 -37.64 -16.03 -2.67
C GLN A 973 -37.34 -14.61 -3.14
N ARG A 974 -36.31 -14.02 -2.52
CA ARG A 974 -35.64 -12.79 -2.95
C ARG A 974 -34.17 -13.08 -3.18
N LEU A 975 -33.63 -12.51 -4.24
CA LEU A 975 -32.20 -12.51 -4.53
C LEU A 975 -31.73 -11.07 -4.79
N GLY A 976 -30.58 -10.67 -4.26
CA GLY A 976 -30.07 -9.32 -4.40
C GLY A 976 -28.55 -9.27 -4.60
N ALA A 977 -28.00 -8.06 -4.50
CA ALA A 977 -26.57 -7.81 -4.67
C ALA A 977 -25.71 -8.25 -3.49
N ASP A 978 -26.26 -8.27 -2.27
CA ASP A 978 -25.51 -8.65 -1.08
C ASP A 978 -25.31 -10.16 -1.05
N SER A 979 -24.06 -10.61 -0.97
CA SER A 979 -23.73 -12.01 -0.71
C SER A 979 -22.42 -12.12 0.08
N SER A 980 -22.20 -13.29 0.70
CA SER A 980 -20.91 -13.69 1.26
C SER A 980 -19.94 -14.21 0.21
N TYR A 981 -20.37 -14.28 -1.05
CA TYR A 981 -19.61 -14.78 -2.18
C TYR A 981 -19.05 -13.63 -3.04
N LEU A 982 -17.73 -13.55 -3.19
CA LEU A 982 -17.06 -12.47 -3.93
C LEU A 982 -17.53 -12.36 -5.38
N GLY A 983 -17.83 -13.48 -6.05
CA GLY A 983 -18.31 -13.45 -7.42
C GLY A 983 -19.62 -12.69 -7.61
N ARG A 984 -20.46 -12.61 -6.55
CA ARG A 984 -21.66 -11.77 -6.55
C ARG A 984 -21.30 -10.28 -6.58
N ASP A 985 -20.38 -9.85 -5.72
CA ASP A 985 -19.92 -8.45 -5.66
C ASP A 985 -19.28 -8.01 -6.99
N LEU A 986 -18.66 -8.94 -7.73
CA LEU A 986 -18.07 -8.65 -9.05
C LEU A 986 -19.11 -8.53 -10.18
N THR A 987 -20.24 -9.23 -10.08
CA THR A 987 -21.17 -9.43 -11.20
C THR A 987 -22.54 -8.79 -11.00
N TRP A 988 -22.87 -8.36 -9.79
CA TRP A 988 -24.16 -7.73 -9.47
C TRP A 988 -24.03 -6.22 -9.27
N PRO A 989 -24.53 -5.39 -10.19
CA PRO A 989 -24.23 -3.97 -10.15
C PRO A 989 -24.79 -3.22 -8.94
N HIS A 990 -23.92 -2.44 -8.33
CA HIS A 990 -24.28 -1.32 -7.47
C HIS A 990 -24.19 -0.05 -8.30
N TYR A 991 -25.21 0.81 -8.24
CA TYR A 991 -25.24 2.10 -8.91
C TYR A 991 -25.07 3.20 -7.90
N VAL A 992 -24.20 4.15 -8.19
CA VAL A 992 -23.87 5.25 -7.29
C VAL A 992 -24.13 6.56 -8.00
N GLN A 993 -24.79 7.48 -7.32
CA GLN A 993 -24.92 8.88 -7.72
C GLN A 993 -24.42 9.75 -6.57
N ALA A 994 -23.39 10.56 -6.81
CA ALA A 994 -22.93 11.53 -5.83
C ALA A 994 -24.03 12.57 -5.54
N VAL A 995 -24.11 13.03 -4.29
CA VAL A 995 -25.07 14.05 -3.86
C VAL A 995 -24.31 15.30 -3.48
N ALA A 996 -24.74 16.41 -4.05
CA ALA A 996 -24.31 17.74 -3.64
C ALA A 996 -25.50 18.49 -3.07
N LYS A 997 -25.28 19.21 -1.98
CA LYS A 997 -26.25 20.17 -1.47
C LYS A 997 -26.57 21.18 -2.58
N PRO A 998 -27.87 21.50 -2.80
CA PRO A 998 -28.26 22.48 -3.81
C PRO A 998 -27.65 23.86 -3.55
N ASN A 999 -27.46 24.63 -4.63
CA ASN A 999 -26.91 25.99 -4.59
C ASN A 999 -25.49 26.13 -4.00
N THR A 1000 -24.77 25.01 -3.84
CA THR A 1000 -23.34 25.03 -3.59
C THR A 1000 -22.60 25.64 -4.78
N GLN A 1001 -21.52 26.38 -4.53
CA GLN A 1001 -20.72 26.97 -5.59
C GLN A 1001 -20.28 25.90 -6.61
N PRO A 1002 -20.21 26.20 -7.92
CA PRO A 1002 -19.81 25.24 -8.96
C PRO A 1002 -18.55 24.43 -8.65
N GLY A 1003 -17.58 25.05 -7.97
CA GLY A 1003 -16.33 24.42 -7.59
C GLY A 1003 -16.35 23.55 -6.32
N LEU A 1004 -17.42 23.58 -5.52
CA LEU A 1004 -17.46 22.96 -4.20
C LEU A 1004 -18.54 21.90 -4.12
N LEU A 1005 -18.35 20.82 -3.37
CA LEU A 1005 -19.34 19.77 -3.25
C LEU A 1005 -19.59 19.47 -1.77
N GLU A 1006 -20.46 20.29 -1.18
CA GLU A 1006 -20.89 20.08 0.20
C GLU A 1006 -21.94 18.96 0.26
N PRO A 1007 -21.82 18.02 1.21
CA PRO A 1007 -22.85 17.01 1.41
C PRO A 1007 -24.12 17.62 2.03
N LEU A 1008 -25.24 16.89 1.90
CA LEU A 1008 -26.53 17.33 2.43
C LEU A 1008 -26.72 16.85 3.87
N PRO A 1009 -26.86 17.73 4.89
CA PRO A 1009 -27.09 17.31 6.26
C PRO A 1009 -28.50 16.75 6.45
N LEU A 1010 -28.61 15.59 7.09
CA LEU A 1010 -29.88 14.98 7.50
C LEU A 1010 -29.90 14.70 9.00
N ARG A 1011 -31.12 14.72 9.56
CA ARG A 1011 -31.38 14.41 10.97
C ARG A 1011 -32.21 13.14 11.12
N LYS A 1012 -31.82 12.31 12.06
CA LYS A 1012 -32.54 11.10 12.47
C LYS A 1012 -34.00 11.41 12.77
N GLY A 1013 -34.89 10.56 12.28
CA GLY A 1013 -36.34 10.73 12.41
C GLY A 1013 -36.95 11.69 11.38
N GLY A 1014 -36.13 12.39 10.59
CA GLY A 1014 -36.58 13.15 9.44
C GLY A 1014 -36.95 12.27 8.24
N VAL A 1015 -37.46 12.91 7.19
CA VAL A 1015 -37.79 12.29 5.92
C VAL A 1015 -37.10 13.08 4.81
N ALA A 1016 -36.43 12.37 3.90
CA ALA A 1016 -35.85 12.95 2.69
C ALA A 1016 -36.77 12.62 1.50
N ALA A 1017 -37.35 13.64 0.88
CA ALA A 1017 -38.15 13.46 -0.33
C ALA A 1017 -37.23 13.31 -1.55
N LEU A 1018 -37.36 12.20 -2.26
CA LEU A 1018 -36.62 11.88 -3.47
C LEU A 1018 -37.56 11.91 -4.67
N ARG A 1019 -37.36 12.88 -5.57
CA ARG A 1019 -38.00 12.90 -6.88
C ARG A 1019 -37.28 11.89 -7.79
N VAL A 1020 -38.02 10.89 -8.25
CA VAL A 1020 -37.57 9.84 -9.15
C VAL A 1020 -38.23 10.07 -10.50
N SER A 1021 -37.44 10.20 -11.56
CA SER A 1021 -37.95 10.18 -12.93
C SER A 1021 -37.40 8.97 -13.66
N VAL A 1022 -38.29 8.16 -14.23
CA VAL A 1022 -37.97 6.95 -14.97
C VAL A 1022 -38.33 7.18 -16.43
N ARG A 1023 -37.33 7.10 -17.31
CA ARG A 1023 -37.51 7.21 -18.76
C ARG A 1023 -37.32 5.85 -19.41
N GLN A 1024 -38.19 5.51 -20.33
CA GLN A 1024 -38.03 4.33 -21.18
C GLN A 1024 -37.16 4.74 -22.38
N GLY A 1025 -35.83 4.60 -22.25
CA GLY A 1025 -34.85 5.15 -23.18
C GLY A 1025 -34.23 4.15 -24.16
N ALA A 1026 -33.74 4.66 -25.30
CA ALA A 1026 -32.65 4.04 -26.06
C ALA A 1026 -31.35 4.33 -25.31
N ALA A 1027 -31.01 3.46 -24.34
CA ALA A 1027 -30.18 3.86 -23.22
C ALA A 1027 -28.79 4.38 -23.59
N LYS A 1028 -28.45 5.57 -23.08
CA LYS A 1028 -27.11 6.15 -23.20
C LYS A 1028 -26.29 5.99 -21.92
N VAL A 1029 -26.94 5.80 -20.75
CA VAL A 1029 -26.28 5.87 -19.43
C VAL A 1029 -25.90 4.50 -18.87
N THR A 1030 -26.76 3.49 -19.01
CA THR A 1030 -26.49 2.09 -18.57
C THR A 1030 -25.77 1.26 -19.62
N GLY A 1031 -25.46 1.86 -20.76
CA GLY A 1031 -24.78 1.21 -21.87
C GLY A 1031 -25.66 0.32 -22.75
N THR A 1032 -26.96 0.10 -22.47
CA THR A 1032 -27.99 -0.37 -23.44
C THR A 1032 -29.44 -0.39 -22.91
N ALA A 1033 -30.40 -0.33 -23.85
CA ALA A 1033 -31.82 0.03 -23.67
C ALA A 1033 -32.51 -0.61 -22.44
N GLY A 1034 -33.25 0.19 -21.67
CA GLY A 1034 -33.92 -0.17 -20.39
C GLY A 1034 -34.43 1.07 -19.64
N PRO A 1035 -34.99 0.92 -18.42
CA PRO A 1035 -35.41 2.07 -17.60
C PRO A 1035 -34.18 2.91 -17.17
N GLU A 1036 -34.18 4.19 -17.55
CA GLU A 1036 -33.18 5.18 -17.13
C GLU A 1036 -33.72 6.02 -15.98
N PHE A 1037 -32.94 6.17 -14.91
CA PHE A 1037 -33.35 6.87 -13.70
C PHE A 1037 -32.63 8.21 -13.57
N THR A 1038 -33.40 9.26 -13.30
CA THR A 1038 -32.89 10.54 -12.81
C THR A 1038 -33.38 10.72 -11.37
N LEU A 1039 -32.45 10.86 -10.43
CA LEU A 1039 -32.75 10.98 -9.01
C LEU A 1039 -32.39 12.39 -8.51
N ARG A 1040 -33.32 13.04 -7.80
CA ARG A 1040 -33.10 14.36 -7.19
C ARG A 1040 -33.73 14.42 -5.81
N LEU A 1041 -32.96 14.80 -4.80
CA LEU A 1041 -33.51 15.11 -3.48
C LEU A 1041 -34.23 16.45 -3.53
N ALA A 1042 -35.47 16.51 -3.04
CA ALA A 1042 -36.28 17.71 -2.99
C ALA A 1042 -35.77 18.65 -1.88
N GLU A 1043 -35.83 19.95 -2.12
CA GLU A 1043 -35.39 20.96 -1.18
C GLU A 1043 -36.38 21.09 -0.01
N GLY A 1044 -35.87 21.28 1.21
CA GLY A 1044 -36.70 21.58 2.37
C GLY A 1044 -37.44 22.91 2.15
N GLY A 1045 -38.68 22.84 1.65
CA GLY A 1045 -39.50 24.00 1.29
C GLY A 1045 -40.36 23.84 0.03
N GLU A 1046 -40.10 22.85 -0.83
CA GLU A 1046 -41.03 22.56 -1.94
C GLU A 1046 -42.35 22.04 -1.36
N SER A 1047 -43.40 22.86 -1.51
CA SER A 1047 -44.76 22.55 -1.12
C SER A 1047 -45.22 21.24 -1.77
N ARG A 1048 -45.92 20.38 -1.02
CA ARG A 1048 -46.63 19.16 -1.48
C ARG A 1048 -47.57 19.36 -2.68
N THR A 1049 -47.74 20.60 -3.14
CA THR A 1049 -48.68 21.02 -4.18
C THR A 1049 -47.98 21.41 -5.49
N GLU A 1050 -46.65 21.60 -5.51
CA GLU A 1050 -45.84 21.85 -6.72
C GLU A 1050 -44.96 20.63 -7.13
N LEU A 1051 -44.98 19.58 -6.31
CA LEU A 1051 -44.44 18.23 -6.56
C LEU A 1051 -45.59 17.26 -6.84
#